data_AF-A0A814WVV6-F1
#
_entry.id   AF-A0A814WVV6-F1
#
_cell.length_a   1.000
_cell.length_b   1.000
_cell.length_c   1.000
_cell.angle_alpha   90.00
_cell.angle_beta   90.00
_cell.angle_gamma   90.00
#
_symmetry.space_group_name_H-M   'P 1'
#
loop_
_entity.id
_entity.type
_entity.pdbx_description
1 polymer ?
#
loop_
_entity_poly.entity_id
_entity_poly.type
_entity_poly.pdbx_seq_one_letter_code
_entity_poly.pdbx_strand_id
1 'polypeptide(L)'
;MANSSTSAKVAEHYNEMEEKGLEARTQSPIFYLRNFNNWVKSMLINEYLQCIGRENNDRKNCIHVLDLGCGKGGDVLKWKTGKVDHVVFTDIAEKSVQACKERYKSLRAAYTAEFISLDCSKDLIRDKLQNKDNPIFDLVSSQFVIHYTFESCERIMIFLRNVSEMLRIGGYFIGTTINSSELICRCRNAPNQTISNDIFKIAFDKNTMDLSGDIPLFNAKYDFSLHEVVNCEEYLVYFPLLIKLAEKHGLEFVDRKTFTQFFSDQKSARVLLEKMKALEAYSNKTDVYERIPLSADHVQYEHAVKYLSSLVSSESASPNQNTVSSCRTLSMQEWEITSLYITFAFKKTVMPASARSKLIAENNKNETPFTGKQTGRNPKKRPVNEDDDSEDDEEKSATPKKRAKQRSPQPSRPLTTTSLITKKTTSRVKATVSSSSQPSHSKSVSNSNSSRLVSRSPPPQIRAAPTKSTKPKTTSRSKSVKRRSSSSSNIALPATTTKTSKKGNETHIPSYKKRCDTWSLPNLDNIKAASNTTIRKTRIAHPTKLLTVNAATLKVGGQVLALGENGMRQLGLSANIPERQNAQPVAIPEKVIQIAAGPMHSAVLTDKNQIYSFGCNDEKALGHTENDDEDSDDESEVKFGSVDFTKIITNKNEQIIQVVAGDSHTMILTNVGKVYGWGTFRSSTNGPFGLITKNKIESEPVEIPLPEKIIKIASGHDFVLFLSETGCVYSSGNGETGQLGRISRYSAEYSRHGGTERLLTPAPIEYNRKNLKEKQLVFSDIFASAHGFFLKAEDQNISLGCGLNNFHQLGFESTEPIFFPTYIPSLDGHEWIKFSGGLHHTLALAKDGSVFSFGRHYEGQLGIENIDKHLSEPTRIDDVPKAVDISCGNHVSFVIDENGKAYSFGGGASLQHGHGQRDVKKPEMISSKYMDIKSVQMVAVGSQHTLFLVFDK
;
A
#
# COMPACT_ATOMS: atom_id res chain seq x y z
N MET A 1 20.19 -44.09 -15.60
CA MET A 1 18.72 -44.22 -15.50
C MET A 1 18.12 -43.03 -16.23
N ALA A 2 16.96 -43.15 -16.86
CA ALA A 2 16.30 -42.00 -17.47
C ALA A 2 15.62 -41.16 -16.39
N ASN A 3 15.81 -39.83 -16.39
CA ASN A 3 15.08 -38.95 -15.49
C ASN A 3 13.61 -38.92 -15.91
N SER A 4 12.70 -39.46 -15.09
CA SER A 4 11.27 -39.22 -15.28
C SER A 4 10.98 -37.73 -15.08
N SER A 5 10.31 -37.10 -16.04
CA SER A 5 9.96 -35.67 -15.93
C SER A 5 9.07 -35.46 -14.70
N THR A 6 9.24 -34.35 -13.99
CA THR A 6 8.52 -34.03 -12.74
C THR A 6 7.00 -34.19 -12.87
N SER A 7 6.47 -33.83 -14.05
CA SER A 7 5.07 -34.04 -14.45
C SER A 7 4.55 -35.46 -14.33
N ALA A 8 5.39 -36.46 -14.64
CA ALA A 8 5.02 -37.86 -14.53
C ALA A 8 4.85 -38.25 -13.05
N LYS A 9 5.79 -37.84 -12.18
CA LYS A 9 5.69 -38.05 -10.72
C LYS A 9 4.45 -37.38 -10.13
N VAL A 10 4.13 -36.16 -10.56
CA VAL A 10 2.94 -35.42 -10.11
C VAL A 10 1.66 -36.15 -10.56
N ALA A 11 1.57 -36.58 -11.82
CA ALA A 11 0.44 -37.35 -12.31
C ALA A 11 0.29 -38.70 -11.60
N GLU A 12 1.40 -39.40 -11.38
CA GLU A 12 1.49 -40.67 -10.63
C GLU A 12 0.99 -40.49 -9.19
N HIS A 13 1.52 -39.52 -8.45
CA HIS A 13 1.09 -39.21 -7.08
C HIS A 13 -0.43 -38.95 -6.95
N TYR A 14 -1.01 -38.15 -7.84
CA TYR A 14 -2.47 -37.91 -7.85
C TYR A 14 -3.29 -39.12 -8.35
N ASN A 15 -2.70 -39.99 -9.18
CA ASN A 15 -3.29 -41.26 -9.62
C ASN A 15 -3.18 -42.38 -8.57
N GLU A 16 -2.26 -42.29 -7.60
CA GLU A 16 -2.05 -43.28 -6.54
C GLU A 16 -2.88 -42.98 -5.28
N MET A 17 -3.09 -41.71 -4.93
CA MET A 17 -3.90 -41.35 -3.77
C MET A 17 -5.34 -41.89 -3.87
N GLU A 18 -5.75 -42.72 -2.91
CA GLU A 18 -7.11 -43.25 -2.83
C GLU A 18 -8.15 -42.17 -2.49
N GLU A 19 -9.41 -42.36 -2.93
CA GLU A 19 -10.53 -41.52 -2.51
C GLU A 19 -11.05 -41.97 -1.13
N LYS A 20 -10.40 -41.50 -0.06
CA LYS A 20 -10.94 -41.66 1.31
C LYS A 20 -12.36 -41.06 1.39
N GLY A 21 -13.30 -41.85 1.90
CA GLY A 21 -14.72 -41.50 2.00
C GLY A 21 -14.99 -40.28 2.89
N LEU A 22 -16.23 -39.76 2.86
CA LEU A 22 -16.58 -38.53 3.57
C LEU A 22 -16.31 -38.62 5.10
N GLU A 23 -16.60 -39.77 5.70
CA GLU A 23 -16.40 -40.04 7.13
C GLU A 23 -14.91 -40.05 7.50
N ALA A 24 -14.09 -40.79 6.74
CA ALA A 24 -12.63 -40.77 6.89
C ALA A 24 -12.04 -39.37 6.68
N ARG A 25 -12.60 -38.57 5.76
CA ARG A 25 -12.20 -37.17 5.57
C ARG A 25 -12.57 -36.26 6.76
N THR A 26 -13.63 -36.56 7.51
CA THR A 26 -13.98 -35.84 8.75
C THR A 26 -13.13 -36.22 9.97
N GLN A 27 -12.32 -37.28 9.88
CA GLN A 27 -11.40 -37.72 10.94
C GLN A 27 -9.94 -37.28 10.69
N SER A 28 -9.67 -36.61 9.58
CA SER A 28 -8.31 -36.20 9.20
C SER A 28 -7.88 -34.94 9.95
N PRO A 29 -6.63 -34.84 10.47
CA PRO A 29 -6.14 -33.71 11.29
C PRO A 29 -6.29 -32.32 10.66
N ILE A 30 -6.36 -32.24 9.33
CA ILE A 30 -6.50 -30.98 8.57
C ILE A 30 -7.91 -30.79 7.98
N PHE A 31 -8.93 -31.36 8.61
CA PHE A 31 -10.32 -31.23 8.17
C PHE A 31 -10.74 -29.76 8.04
N TYR A 32 -10.43 -28.92 9.03
CA TYR A 32 -10.81 -27.50 9.02
C TYR A 32 -10.03 -26.71 7.97
N LEU A 33 -8.70 -26.89 7.86
CA LEU A 33 -7.86 -26.34 6.79
C LEU A 33 -8.35 -26.71 5.39
N ARG A 34 -8.72 -27.99 5.14
CA ARG A 34 -9.28 -28.41 3.85
C ARG A 34 -10.60 -27.71 3.55
N ASN A 35 -11.45 -27.50 4.55
CA ASN A 35 -12.71 -26.77 4.40
C ASN A 35 -12.50 -25.25 4.23
N PHE A 36 -11.51 -24.67 4.94
CA PHE A 36 -11.11 -23.27 4.83
C PHE A 36 -10.57 -22.95 3.44
N ASN A 37 -9.64 -23.75 2.93
CA ASN A 37 -9.14 -23.62 1.56
C ASN A 37 -10.27 -23.76 0.54
N ASN A 38 -11.20 -24.70 0.73
CA ASN A 38 -12.39 -24.81 -0.13
C ASN A 38 -13.35 -23.61 -0.01
N TRP A 39 -13.45 -22.97 1.16
CA TRP A 39 -14.24 -21.76 1.35
C TRP A 39 -13.58 -20.56 0.64
N VAL A 40 -12.26 -20.39 0.76
CA VAL A 40 -11.49 -19.38 0.01
C VAL A 40 -11.71 -19.54 -1.49
N LYS A 41 -11.57 -20.76 -2.03
CA LYS A 41 -11.88 -21.05 -3.44
C LYS A 41 -13.33 -20.71 -3.81
N SER A 42 -14.29 -21.05 -2.96
CA SER A 42 -15.72 -20.74 -3.19
C SER A 42 -15.98 -19.24 -3.27
N MET A 43 -15.38 -18.46 -2.36
CA MET A 43 -15.54 -17.02 -2.33
C MET A 43 -14.83 -16.34 -3.51
N LEU A 44 -13.61 -16.75 -3.85
CA LEU A 44 -12.86 -16.21 -4.99
C LEU A 44 -13.59 -16.47 -6.32
N ILE A 45 -14.10 -17.69 -6.52
CA ILE A 45 -14.93 -18.04 -7.68
C ILE A 45 -16.19 -17.17 -7.74
N ASN A 46 -16.94 -17.06 -6.64
CA ASN A 46 -18.17 -16.27 -6.61
C ASN A 46 -17.90 -14.75 -6.81
N GLU A 47 -16.82 -14.21 -6.27
CA GLU A 47 -16.42 -12.81 -6.42
C GLU A 47 -16.21 -12.46 -7.90
N TYR A 48 -15.39 -13.23 -8.61
CA TYR A 48 -15.09 -12.95 -10.02
C TYR A 48 -16.22 -13.32 -10.97
N LEU A 49 -17.06 -14.32 -10.65
CA LEU A 49 -18.33 -14.53 -11.36
C LEU A 49 -19.30 -13.34 -11.20
N GLN A 50 -19.32 -12.67 -10.04
CA GLN A 50 -20.09 -11.44 -9.87
C GLN A 50 -19.49 -10.24 -10.63
N CYS A 51 -18.16 -10.13 -10.75
CA CYS A 51 -17.52 -9.13 -11.62
C CYS A 51 -17.95 -9.34 -13.09
N ILE A 52 -17.82 -10.56 -13.60
CA ILE A 52 -18.26 -10.95 -14.95
C ILE A 52 -19.75 -10.62 -15.17
N GLY A 53 -20.60 -10.90 -14.18
CA GLY A 53 -22.04 -10.60 -14.25
C GLY A 53 -22.37 -9.11 -14.28
N ARG A 54 -21.62 -8.25 -13.58
CA ARG A 54 -21.85 -6.79 -13.53
C ARG A 54 -21.36 -6.07 -14.79
N GLU A 55 -20.31 -6.57 -15.43
CA GLU A 55 -19.73 -5.92 -16.62
C GLU A 55 -20.47 -6.26 -17.92
N ASN A 56 -21.24 -7.36 -17.95
CA ASN A 56 -21.99 -7.82 -19.12
C ASN A 56 -23.45 -7.31 -19.17
N ASN A 57 -23.74 -6.07 -18.74
CA ASN A 57 -25.11 -5.55 -18.57
C ASN A 57 -26.05 -5.72 -19.80
N ASP A 58 -25.54 -5.62 -21.03
CA ASP A 58 -26.33 -5.79 -22.26
C ASP A 58 -26.53 -7.27 -22.69
N ARG A 59 -25.99 -8.23 -21.93
CA ARG A 59 -25.80 -9.62 -22.36
C ARG A 59 -26.42 -10.62 -21.38
N LYS A 60 -27.51 -11.24 -21.83
CA LYS A 60 -28.30 -12.27 -21.14
C LYS A 60 -27.59 -13.65 -21.16
N ASN A 61 -26.29 -13.67 -20.89
CA ASN A 61 -25.36 -14.61 -21.53
C ASN A 61 -24.86 -15.79 -20.68
N CYS A 62 -24.72 -16.90 -21.38
CA CYS A 62 -23.86 -18.06 -21.10
C CYS A 62 -22.51 -17.67 -20.46
N ILE A 63 -22.18 -18.21 -19.28
CA ILE A 63 -20.87 -18.12 -18.65
C ILE A 63 -20.09 -19.42 -18.91
N HIS A 64 -18.91 -19.30 -19.53
CA HIS A 64 -18.03 -20.43 -19.84
C HIS A 64 -16.76 -20.38 -18.98
N VAL A 65 -16.38 -21.50 -18.35
CA VAL A 65 -15.21 -21.61 -17.46
C VAL A 65 -14.19 -22.64 -17.96
N LEU A 66 -12.91 -22.35 -17.80
CA LEU A 66 -11.81 -23.31 -17.92
C LEU A 66 -11.20 -23.57 -16.52
N ASP A 67 -11.21 -24.81 -16.06
CA ASP A 67 -10.69 -25.22 -14.75
C ASP A 67 -9.36 -25.98 -14.94
N LEU A 68 -8.25 -25.36 -14.56
CA LEU A 68 -6.89 -25.86 -14.70
C LEU A 68 -6.47 -26.60 -13.43
N GLY A 69 -6.26 -27.91 -13.54
CA GLY A 69 -5.99 -28.83 -12.42
C GLY A 69 -7.24 -29.06 -11.56
N CYS A 70 -8.30 -29.58 -12.18
CA CYS A 70 -9.58 -29.81 -11.50
C CYS A 70 -9.54 -30.87 -10.38
N GLY A 71 -8.47 -31.67 -10.32
CA GLY A 71 -8.36 -32.85 -9.45
C GLY A 71 -9.56 -33.78 -9.62
N LYS A 72 -9.97 -34.42 -8.51
CA LYS A 72 -11.16 -35.27 -8.42
C LYS A 72 -12.48 -34.47 -8.35
N GLY A 73 -12.57 -33.35 -9.05
CA GLY A 73 -13.77 -32.51 -9.18
C GLY A 73 -14.18 -31.75 -7.91
N GLY A 74 -13.22 -31.27 -7.13
CA GLY A 74 -13.48 -30.54 -5.87
C GLY A 74 -14.32 -29.26 -6.04
N ASP A 75 -14.28 -28.67 -7.23
CA ASP A 75 -14.91 -27.38 -7.56
C ASP A 75 -16.19 -27.51 -8.41
N VAL A 76 -16.56 -28.72 -8.86
CA VAL A 76 -17.81 -29.04 -9.61
C VAL A 76 -19.07 -28.44 -8.97
N LEU A 77 -19.20 -28.52 -7.64
CA LEU A 77 -20.35 -27.95 -6.93
C LEU A 77 -20.30 -26.40 -6.87
N LYS A 78 -19.11 -25.80 -6.90
CA LYS A 78 -18.91 -24.35 -6.91
C LYS A 78 -19.37 -23.77 -8.25
N TRP A 79 -18.97 -24.39 -9.36
CA TRP A 79 -19.48 -24.09 -10.70
C TRP A 79 -21.00 -24.25 -10.80
N LYS A 80 -21.58 -25.32 -10.23
CA LYS A 80 -23.04 -25.52 -10.17
C LYS A 80 -23.75 -24.41 -9.37
N THR A 81 -23.13 -23.93 -8.30
CA THR A 81 -23.68 -22.88 -7.42
C THR A 81 -23.56 -21.49 -8.08
N GLY A 82 -22.47 -21.25 -8.81
CA GLY A 82 -22.23 -20.04 -9.59
C GLY A 82 -23.09 -19.89 -10.85
N LYS A 83 -23.92 -20.89 -11.19
CA LYS A 83 -24.81 -20.90 -12.36
C LYS A 83 -24.10 -20.63 -13.69
N VAL A 84 -22.95 -21.25 -13.88
CA VAL A 84 -22.26 -21.27 -15.19
C VAL A 84 -22.99 -22.22 -16.15
N ASP A 85 -22.64 -22.20 -17.43
CA ASP A 85 -23.34 -22.93 -18.50
C ASP A 85 -22.46 -23.97 -19.20
N HIS A 86 -21.14 -23.72 -19.23
CA HIS A 86 -20.14 -24.65 -19.75
C HIS A 86 -18.87 -24.64 -18.88
N VAL A 87 -18.29 -25.83 -18.61
CA VAL A 87 -16.99 -25.97 -17.93
C VAL A 87 -16.11 -26.99 -18.65
N VAL A 88 -14.91 -26.57 -19.07
CA VAL A 88 -13.85 -27.49 -19.48
C VAL A 88 -12.98 -27.80 -18.27
N PHE A 89 -13.00 -29.06 -17.83
CA PHE A 89 -12.14 -29.56 -16.76
C PHE A 89 -10.86 -30.16 -17.35
N THR A 90 -9.71 -29.65 -16.90
CA THR A 90 -8.39 -30.17 -17.30
C THR A 90 -7.58 -30.58 -16.08
N ASP A 91 -6.86 -31.69 -16.21
CA ASP A 91 -5.87 -32.15 -15.22
C ASP A 91 -4.80 -32.99 -15.93
N ILE A 92 -3.67 -33.22 -15.29
CA ILE A 92 -2.61 -34.09 -15.80
C ILE A 92 -2.83 -35.56 -15.40
N ALA A 93 -3.56 -35.82 -14.31
CA ALA A 93 -3.85 -37.15 -13.82
C ALA A 93 -5.19 -37.68 -14.39
N GLU A 94 -5.14 -38.61 -15.34
CA GLU A 94 -6.33 -39.15 -16.01
C GLU A 94 -7.37 -39.75 -15.03
N LYS A 95 -6.94 -40.44 -13.97
CA LYS A 95 -7.88 -40.96 -12.95
C LYS A 95 -8.59 -39.82 -12.20
N SER A 96 -7.92 -38.68 -12.00
CA SER A 96 -8.53 -37.48 -11.42
C SER A 96 -9.60 -36.89 -12.35
N VAL A 97 -9.30 -36.77 -13.65
CA VAL A 97 -10.28 -36.34 -14.67
C VAL A 97 -11.50 -37.28 -14.71
N GLN A 98 -11.30 -38.59 -14.65
CA GLN A 98 -12.39 -39.57 -14.62
C GLN A 98 -13.23 -39.49 -13.33
N ALA A 99 -12.59 -39.36 -12.16
CA ALA A 99 -13.29 -39.13 -10.89
C ALA A 99 -14.09 -37.81 -10.88
N CYS A 100 -13.54 -36.74 -11.49
CA CYS A 100 -14.23 -35.47 -11.70
C CYS A 100 -15.50 -35.65 -12.56
N LYS A 101 -15.39 -36.42 -13.65
CA LYS A 101 -16.48 -36.76 -14.58
C LYS A 101 -17.60 -37.59 -13.92
N GLU A 102 -17.25 -38.52 -13.04
CA GLU A 102 -18.21 -39.30 -12.24
C GLU A 102 -18.90 -38.43 -11.18
N ARG A 103 -18.15 -37.56 -10.50
CA ARG A 103 -18.67 -36.58 -9.53
C ARG A 103 -19.60 -35.54 -10.16
N TYR A 104 -19.30 -35.10 -11.38
CA TYR A 104 -20.19 -34.25 -12.19
C TYR A 104 -21.51 -34.94 -12.52
N LYS A 105 -21.47 -36.23 -12.93
CA LYS A 105 -22.68 -37.04 -13.18
C LYS A 105 -23.52 -37.21 -11.91
N SER A 106 -22.90 -37.59 -10.79
CA SER A 106 -23.63 -37.87 -9.53
C SER A 106 -24.27 -36.62 -8.93
N LEU A 107 -23.61 -35.46 -9.02
CA LEU A 107 -24.16 -34.17 -8.58
C LEU A 107 -25.27 -33.62 -9.48
N ARG A 108 -25.54 -34.24 -10.64
CA ARG A 108 -26.48 -33.78 -11.69
C ARG A 108 -26.30 -32.28 -11.94
N ALA A 109 -25.11 -31.89 -12.39
CA ALA A 109 -24.82 -30.49 -12.74
C ALA A 109 -25.76 -29.98 -13.85
N ALA A 110 -26.09 -28.69 -13.79
CA ALA A 110 -27.00 -28.05 -14.76
C ALA A 110 -26.27 -27.41 -15.95
N TYR A 111 -24.94 -27.41 -15.91
CA TYR A 111 -24.05 -26.91 -16.97
C TYR A 111 -23.51 -28.07 -17.79
N THR A 112 -23.12 -27.81 -19.03
CA THR A 112 -22.43 -28.77 -19.90
C THR A 112 -20.95 -28.87 -19.54
N ALA A 113 -20.32 -30.04 -19.68
CA ALA A 113 -18.91 -30.19 -19.30
C ALA A 113 -18.09 -31.08 -20.25
N GLU A 114 -16.86 -30.64 -20.50
CA GLU A 114 -15.81 -31.40 -21.18
C GLU A 114 -14.69 -31.78 -20.19
N PHE A 115 -14.01 -32.89 -20.45
CA PHE A 115 -13.06 -33.52 -19.52
C PHE A 115 -11.82 -33.98 -20.28
N ILE A 116 -10.67 -33.34 -20.05
CA ILE A 116 -9.46 -33.53 -20.87
C ILE A 116 -8.24 -33.80 -19.99
N SER A 117 -7.55 -34.91 -20.25
CA SER A 117 -6.25 -35.22 -19.62
C SER A 117 -5.11 -34.63 -20.46
N LEU A 118 -4.33 -33.70 -19.89
CA LEU A 118 -3.21 -33.04 -20.56
C LEU A 118 -2.25 -32.34 -19.58
N ASP A 119 -0.98 -32.18 -19.96
CA ASP A 119 -0.06 -31.28 -19.25
C ASP A 119 -0.26 -29.85 -19.77
N CYS A 120 -1.04 -29.02 -19.06
CA CYS A 120 -1.39 -27.65 -19.48
C CYS A 120 -0.21 -26.66 -19.58
N SER A 121 1.01 -27.13 -19.30
CA SER A 121 2.28 -26.41 -19.48
C SER A 121 3.21 -27.05 -20.52
N LYS A 122 2.71 -28.02 -21.32
CA LYS A 122 3.35 -28.57 -22.52
C LYS A 122 2.39 -28.65 -23.71
N ASP A 123 1.20 -29.18 -23.47
CA ASP A 123 0.15 -29.34 -24.48
C ASP A 123 -0.66 -28.03 -24.63
N LEU A 124 -1.04 -27.69 -25.86
CA LEU A 124 -2.04 -26.65 -26.11
C LEU A 124 -3.45 -27.24 -25.95
N ILE A 125 -4.24 -26.74 -25.00
CA ILE A 125 -5.58 -27.26 -24.67
C ILE A 125 -6.50 -27.23 -25.91
N ARG A 126 -6.33 -26.19 -26.75
CA ARG A 126 -7.11 -25.91 -27.97
C ARG A 126 -7.15 -27.05 -28.98
N ASP A 127 -6.11 -27.89 -29.00
CA ASP A 127 -6.01 -28.96 -29.99
C ASP A 127 -6.76 -30.23 -29.59
N LYS A 128 -7.07 -30.37 -28.28
CA LYS A 128 -7.86 -31.47 -27.69
C LYS A 128 -9.35 -31.13 -27.47
N LEU A 129 -9.77 -29.86 -27.61
CA LEU A 129 -11.17 -29.45 -27.48
C LEU A 129 -12.04 -30.04 -28.60
N GLN A 130 -13.24 -30.50 -28.26
CA GLN A 130 -14.23 -31.02 -29.22
C GLN A 130 -14.72 -29.98 -30.23
N ASN A 131 -14.77 -28.71 -29.85
CA ASN A 131 -15.09 -27.60 -30.76
C ASN A 131 -13.88 -26.67 -30.92
N LYS A 132 -13.39 -26.53 -32.15
CA LYS A 132 -12.20 -25.74 -32.49
C LYS A 132 -12.51 -24.31 -32.93
N ASP A 133 -13.78 -24.01 -33.23
CA ASP A 133 -14.23 -22.66 -33.64
C ASP A 133 -14.78 -21.83 -32.46
N ASN A 134 -15.07 -22.46 -31.30
CA ASN A 134 -15.35 -21.79 -30.03
C ASN A 134 -15.18 -22.81 -28.87
N PRO A 135 -14.36 -22.52 -27.85
CA PRO A 135 -14.82 -21.63 -26.78
C PRO A 135 -13.82 -20.52 -26.41
N ILE A 136 -14.34 -19.30 -26.24
CA ILE A 136 -13.62 -18.18 -25.60
C ILE A 136 -14.25 -17.91 -24.22
N PHE A 137 -13.60 -18.39 -23.16
CA PHE A 137 -14.11 -18.41 -21.79
C PHE A 137 -14.30 -17.02 -21.18
N ASP A 138 -15.11 -16.95 -20.14
CA ASP A 138 -15.26 -15.80 -19.23
C ASP A 138 -14.22 -15.80 -18.11
N LEU A 139 -13.89 -17.01 -17.64
CA LEU A 139 -13.10 -17.24 -16.44
C LEU A 139 -12.15 -18.42 -16.65
N VAL A 140 -10.87 -18.25 -16.31
CA VAL A 140 -9.92 -19.34 -16.14
C VAL A 140 -9.56 -19.46 -14.66
N SER A 141 -9.60 -20.66 -14.11
CA SER A 141 -9.33 -21.00 -12.71
C SER A 141 -8.08 -21.87 -12.59
N SER A 142 -7.17 -21.54 -11.67
CA SER A 142 -5.92 -22.30 -11.41
C SER A 142 -5.65 -22.37 -9.90
N GLN A 143 -6.16 -23.40 -9.24
CA GLN A 143 -6.24 -23.45 -7.78
C GLN A 143 -5.17 -24.40 -7.19
N PHE A 144 -4.05 -23.86 -6.72
CA PHE A 144 -2.86 -24.63 -6.28
C PHE A 144 -2.23 -25.48 -7.40
N VAL A 145 -2.05 -24.88 -8.58
CA VAL A 145 -1.57 -25.58 -9.80
C VAL A 145 -0.41 -24.84 -10.48
N ILE A 146 -0.42 -23.50 -10.46
CA ILE A 146 0.54 -22.69 -11.23
C ILE A 146 2.02 -22.90 -10.83
N HIS A 147 2.30 -23.36 -9.60
CA HIS A 147 3.66 -23.65 -9.14
C HIS A 147 4.33 -24.79 -9.93
N TYR A 148 3.59 -25.80 -10.40
CA TYR A 148 4.16 -26.86 -11.23
C TYR A 148 4.70 -26.37 -12.59
N THR A 149 4.32 -25.15 -13.00
CA THR A 149 4.73 -24.55 -14.28
C THR A 149 6.06 -23.78 -14.20
N PHE A 150 6.54 -23.49 -12.98
CA PHE A 150 7.78 -22.72 -12.74
C PHE A 150 9.07 -23.57 -12.82
N GLU A 151 8.98 -24.84 -13.24
CA GLU A 151 10.13 -25.68 -13.60
C GLU A 151 11.00 -25.01 -14.69
N SER A 152 10.39 -24.39 -15.71
CA SER A 152 11.11 -23.67 -16.76
C SER A 152 10.33 -22.49 -17.32
N CYS A 153 11.04 -21.55 -17.97
CA CYS A 153 10.42 -20.41 -18.64
C CYS A 153 9.44 -20.85 -19.74
N GLU A 154 9.78 -21.89 -20.50
CA GLU A 154 8.94 -22.45 -21.57
C GLU A 154 7.59 -22.94 -21.05
N ARG A 155 7.59 -23.62 -19.89
CA ARG A 155 6.37 -24.22 -19.31
C ARG A 155 5.37 -23.18 -18.83
N ILE A 156 5.82 -22.14 -18.10
CA ILE A 156 4.95 -21.02 -17.72
C ILE A 156 4.50 -20.21 -18.94
N MET A 157 5.30 -20.09 -20.00
CA MET A 157 4.88 -19.43 -21.25
C MET A 157 3.78 -20.24 -21.96
N ILE A 158 3.89 -21.57 -22.08
CA ILE A 158 2.82 -22.42 -22.63
C ILE A 158 1.56 -22.36 -21.78
N PHE A 159 1.69 -22.40 -20.45
CA PHE A 159 0.56 -22.26 -19.53
C PHE A 159 -0.15 -20.90 -19.67
N LEU A 160 0.60 -19.79 -19.68
CA LEU A 160 0.01 -18.45 -19.86
C LEU A 160 -0.54 -18.26 -21.28
N ARG A 161 0.01 -18.92 -22.30
CA ARG A 161 -0.57 -19.00 -23.65
C ARG A 161 -1.93 -19.71 -23.63
N ASN A 162 -2.03 -20.86 -22.96
CA ASN A 162 -3.29 -21.58 -22.75
C ASN A 162 -4.34 -20.71 -22.02
N VAL A 163 -3.96 -20.02 -20.94
CA VAL A 163 -4.83 -19.04 -20.26
C VAL A 163 -5.26 -17.90 -21.20
N SER A 164 -4.31 -17.29 -21.91
CA SER A 164 -4.51 -16.05 -22.67
C SER A 164 -5.23 -16.21 -24.00
N GLU A 165 -4.93 -17.27 -24.78
CA GLU A 165 -5.59 -17.49 -26.08
C GLU A 165 -7.06 -17.89 -25.91
N MET A 166 -7.40 -18.49 -24.76
CA MET A 166 -8.75 -19.00 -24.49
C MET A 166 -9.65 -18.04 -23.72
N LEU A 167 -9.10 -17.03 -23.04
CA LEU A 167 -9.86 -16.07 -22.24
C LEU A 167 -10.30 -14.87 -23.08
N ARG A 168 -11.59 -14.48 -22.99
CA ARG A 168 -12.12 -13.32 -23.73
C ARG A 168 -11.53 -12.02 -23.19
N ILE A 169 -11.42 -11.00 -24.03
CA ILE A 169 -11.12 -9.63 -23.56
C ILE A 169 -12.21 -9.22 -22.55
N GLY A 170 -11.80 -8.72 -21.39
CA GLY A 170 -12.66 -8.46 -20.23
C GLY A 170 -12.82 -9.65 -19.27
N GLY A 171 -12.53 -10.87 -19.70
CA GLY A 171 -12.55 -12.07 -18.85
C GLY A 171 -11.39 -12.11 -17.85
N TYR A 172 -11.52 -12.99 -16.84
CA TYR A 172 -10.60 -13.07 -15.70
C TYR A 172 -9.82 -14.39 -15.63
N PHE A 173 -8.59 -14.31 -15.12
CA PHE A 173 -7.78 -15.46 -14.73
C PHE A 173 -7.53 -15.38 -13.22
N ILE A 174 -8.04 -16.36 -12.46
CA ILE A 174 -7.97 -16.39 -11.00
C ILE A 174 -7.23 -17.64 -10.50
N GLY A 175 -6.64 -17.55 -9.32
CA GLY A 175 -6.01 -18.73 -8.72
C GLY A 175 -5.51 -18.56 -7.29
N THR A 176 -4.91 -19.64 -6.80
CA THR A 176 -4.24 -19.70 -5.49
C THR A 176 -2.86 -20.33 -5.63
N THR A 177 -1.91 -19.85 -4.83
CA THR A 177 -0.54 -20.38 -4.76
C THR A 177 0.12 -19.97 -3.44
N ILE A 178 1.36 -20.40 -3.20
CA ILE A 178 2.17 -20.01 -2.04
C ILE A 178 2.83 -18.64 -2.27
N ASN A 179 2.87 -17.82 -1.23
CA ASN A 179 3.61 -16.56 -1.19
C ASN A 179 5.12 -16.85 -1.10
N SER A 180 5.81 -16.76 -2.24
CA SER A 180 7.26 -17.03 -2.34
C SER A 180 8.10 -16.28 -1.31
N SER A 181 7.76 -15.01 -1.06
CA SER A 181 8.54 -14.14 -0.15
C SER A 181 8.39 -14.57 1.31
N GLU A 182 7.19 -14.98 1.72
CA GLU A 182 6.94 -15.49 3.07
C GLU A 182 7.56 -16.87 3.27
N LEU A 183 7.45 -17.77 2.28
CA LEU A 183 8.08 -19.09 2.31
C LEU A 183 9.61 -18.97 2.48
N ILE A 184 10.27 -18.15 1.64
CA ILE A 184 11.71 -17.88 1.77
C ILE A 184 12.03 -17.30 3.16
N CYS A 185 11.27 -16.29 3.62
CA CYS A 185 11.50 -15.65 4.91
C CYS A 185 11.46 -16.65 6.07
N ARG A 186 10.46 -17.53 6.10
CA ARG A 186 10.33 -18.54 7.15
C ARG A 186 11.39 -19.63 7.05
N CYS A 187 11.66 -20.18 5.86
CA CYS A 187 12.72 -21.18 5.69
C CYS A 187 14.12 -20.65 6.03
N ARG A 188 14.44 -19.40 5.70
CA ARG A 188 15.72 -18.76 6.10
C ARG A 188 15.87 -18.60 7.62
N ASN A 189 14.76 -18.48 8.34
CA ASN A 189 14.71 -18.37 9.80
C ASN A 189 14.48 -19.72 10.53
N ALA A 190 14.38 -20.83 9.80
CA ALA A 190 14.02 -22.14 10.36
C ALA A 190 15.25 -23.03 10.61
N PRO A 191 15.25 -23.85 11.69
CA PRO A 191 16.31 -24.84 11.90
C PRO A 191 16.39 -25.80 10.70
N ASN A 192 17.60 -26.10 10.26
CA ASN A 192 17.87 -26.93 9.07
C ASN A 192 17.25 -26.42 7.75
N GLN A 193 16.81 -25.14 7.70
CA GLN A 193 16.09 -24.52 6.57
C GLN A 193 14.76 -25.20 6.20
N THR A 194 14.19 -25.98 7.11
CA THR A 194 12.94 -26.74 6.92
C THR A 194 11.87 -26.14 7.84
N ILE A 195 10.71 -25.80 7.30
CA ILE A 195 9.54 -25.45 8.12
C ILE A 195 8.60 -26.65 8.18
N SER A 196 8.22 -27.06 9.39
CA SER A 196 7.34 -28.20 9.58
C SER A 196 6.66 -28.18 10.95
N ASN A 197 5.46 -28.72 10.99
CA ASN A 197 4.72 -29.11 12.19
C ASN A 197 4.08 -30.50 11.93
N ASP A 198 3.10 -30.92 12.73
CA ASP A 198 2.53 -32.27 12.63
C ASP A 198 1.65 -32.45 11.38
N ILE A 199 1.20 -31.35 10.75
CA ILE A 199 0.32 -31.39 9.57
C ILE A 199 1.01 -31.06 8.24
N PHE A 200 2.13 -30.33 8.24
CA PHE A 200 2.83 -29.95 6.99
C PHE A 200 4.35 -29.91 7.16
N LYS A 201 5.08 -30.07 6.05
CA LYS A 201 6.53 -29.91 5.96
C LYS A 201 6.90 -29.31 4.59
N ILE A 202 7.77 -28.30 4.61
CA ILE A 202 8.38 -27.72 3.41
C ILE A 202 9.89 -27.65 3.61
N ALA A 203 10.63 -28.25 2.68
CA ALA A 203 12.09 -28.25 2.66
C ALA A 203 12.58 -27.87 1.26
N PHE A 204 13.54 -26.97 1.16
CA PHE A 204 14.22 -26.69 -0.11
C PHE A 204 15.26 -27.76 -0.41
N ASP A 205 15.32 -28.21 -1.67
CA ASP A 205 16.28 -29.21 -2.12
C ASP A 205 17.68 -28.57 -2.22
N LYS A 206 18.54 -28.90 -1.24
CA LYS A 206 19.90 -28.35 -1.08
C LYS A 206 20.82 -28.63 -2.27
N ASN A 207 20.44 -29.50 -3.21
CA ASN A 207 21.20 -29.79 -4.42
C ASN A 207 20.80 -28.88 -5.60
N THR A 208 19.59 -28.32 -5.58
CA THR A 208 19.05 -27.47 -6.66
C THR A 208 18.84 -26.02 -6.26
N MET A 209 18.74 -25.72 -4.97
CA MET A 209 18.61 -24.39 -4.43
C MET A 209 19.48 -24.23 -3.18
N ASP A 210 20.62 -23.54 -3.33
CA ASP A 210 21.26 -22.96 -2.16
C ASP A 210 20.38 -21.83 -1.64
N LEU A 211 19.67 -22.10 -0.55
CA LEU A 211 18.87 -21.08 0.11
C LEU A 211 19.71 -19.89 0.57
N SER A 212 21.05 -20.09 0.75
CA SER A 212 22.12 -19.16 1.19
C SER A 212 22.61 -18.17 0.10
N GLY A 213 22.22 -18.36 -1.16
CA GLY A 213 22.62 -17.49 -2.29
C GLY A 213 21.47 -16.75 -2.99
N ASP A 214 21.72 -16.44 -4.27
CA ASP A 214 20.70 -15.95 -5.21
C ASP A 214 19.74 -17.09 -5.59
N ILE A 215 18.44 -16.82 -5.50
CA ILE A 215 17.40 -17.81 -5.75
C ILE A 215 17.00 -17.76 -7.24
N PRO A 216 17.05 -18.88 -7.98
CA PRO A 216 16.80 -18.86 -9.42
C PRO A 216 15.32 -18.58 -9.74
N LEU A 217 15.09 -17.87 -10.86
CA LEU A 217 13.75 -17.41 -11.27
C LEU A 217 12.82 -18.54 -11.76
N PHE A 218 13.40 -19.69 -12.13
CA PHE A 218 12.74 -20.93 -12.52
C PHE A 218 13.53 -22.10 -11.93
N ASN A 219 12.93 -23.28 -11.83
CA ASN A 219 13.52 -24.49 -11.23
C ASN A 219 13.95 -24.33 -9.75
N ALA A 220 13.50 -23.27 -9.05
CA ALA A 220 13.66 -23.09 -7.61
C ALA A 220 12.73 -24.06 -6.85
N LYS A 221 13.22 -25.28 -6.65
CA LYS A 221 12.46 -26.45 -6.19
C LYS A 221 12.39 -26.56 -4.65
N TYR A 222 11.23 -26.95 -4.14
CA TYR A 222 11.05 -27.43 -2.77
C TYR A 222 10.18 -28.69 -2.72
N ASP A 223 10.42 -29.53 -1.72
CA ASP A 223 9.57 -30.66 -1.40
C ASP A 223 8.42 -30.15 -0.51
N PHE A 224 7.17 -30.29 -0.99
CA PHE A 224 5.97 -29.90 -0.25
C PHE A 224 5.20 -31.13 0.23
N SER A 225 4.98 -31.21 1.55
CA SER A 225 4.23 -32.29 2.19
C SER A 225 3.11 -31.72 3.06
N LEU A 226 1.88 -32.21 2.87
CA LEU A 226 0.68 -31.84 3.62
C LEU A 226 -0.13 -33.11 3.92
N HIS A 227 -0.43 -33.33 5.21
CA HIS A 227 -0.95 -34.59 5.78
C HIS A 227 -2.11 -35.20 4.95
N GLU A 228 -1.82 -36.32 4.28
CA GLU A 228 -2.73 -37.06 3.39
C GLU A 228 -3.33 -36.26 2.20
N VAL A 229 -2.64 -35.24 1.66
CA VAL A 229 -3.13 -34.46 0.49
C VAL A 229 -2.08 -34.27 -0.59
N VAL A 230 -0.83 -33.98 -0.21
CA VAL A 230 0.25 -33.70 -1.15
C VAL A 230 1.56 -34.20 -0.54
N ASN A 231 2.40 -34.84 -1.34
CA ASN A 231 3.80 -35.11 -1.02
C ASN A 231 4.61 -35.13 -2.33
N CYS A 232 4.84 -33.96 -2.91
CA CYS A 232 5.47 -33.82 -4.23
C CYS A 232 6.43 -32.62 -4.33
N GLU A 233 7.15 -32.59 -5.44
CA GLU A 233 8.11 -31.54 -5.79
C GLU A 233 7.34 -30.33 -6.38
N GLU A 234 7.47 -29.17 -5.75
CA GLU A 234 6.86 -27.90 -6.18
C GLU A 234 7.95 -26.85 -6.52
N TYR A 235 7.57 -25.78 -7.24
CA TYR A 235 8.50 -24.70 -7.61
C TYR A 235 8.04 -23.34 -7.11
N LEU A 236 9.02 -22.48 -6.82
CA LEU A 236 8.80 -21.16 -6.25
C LEU A 236 8.23 -20.17 -7.27
N VAL A 237 6.96 -19.82 -7.10
CA VAL A 237 6.28 -18.80 -7.93
C VAL A 237 6.73 -17.40 -7.47
N TYR A 238 7.83 -16.90 -8.02
CA TYR A 238 8.25 -15.52 -7.78
C TYR A 238 7.24 -14.55 -8.42
N PHE A 239 6.29 -14.07 -7.62
CA PHE A 239 5.08 -13.39 -8.10
C PHE A 239 5.33 -12.14 -8.98
N PRO A 240 6.36 -11.29 -8.74
CA PRO A 240 6.67 -10.18 -9.64
C PRO A 240 7.09 -10.61 -11.06
N LEU A 241 7.65 -11.81 -11.22
CA LEU A 241 7.91 -12.40 -12.54
C LEU A 241 6.62 -12.95 -13.16
N LEU A 242 5.74 -13.59 -12.38
CA LEU A 242 4.42 -14.01 -12.87
C LEU A 242 3.65 -12.83 -13.48
N ILE A 243 3.64 -11.66 -12.82
CA ILE A 243 3.04 -10.44 -13.37
C ILE A 243 3.64 -10.09 -14.74
N LYS A 244 4.97 -9.99 -14.85
CA LYS A 244 5.64 -9.63 -16.12
C LYS A 244 5.38 -10.64 -17.25
N LEU A 245 5.26 -11.93 -16.93
CA LEU A 245 4.94 -12.97 -17.90
C LEU A 245 3.46 -12.94 -18.32
N ALA A 246 2.56 -12.62 -17.39
CA ALA A 246 1.14 -12.43 -17.67
C ALA A 246 0.89 -11.17 -18.54
N GLU A 247 1.56 -10.06 -18.23
CA GLU A 247 1.53 -8.81 -19.02
C GLU A 247 2.00 -9.05 -20.47
N LYS A 248 3.04 -9.87 -20.70
CA LYS A 248 3.46 -10.30 -22.05
C LYS A 248 2.38 -11.05 -22.83
N HIS A 249 1.44 -11.69 -22.15
CA HIS A 249 0.29 -12.37 -22.75
C HIS A 249 -0.98 -11.48 -22.74
N GLY A 250 -0.90 -10.20 -22.40
CA GLY A 250 -2.07 -9.32 -22.32
C GLY A 250 -3.05 -9.73 -21.22
N LEU A 251 -2.52 -10.21 -20.10
CA LEU A 251 -3.23 -10.41 -18.85
C LEU A 251 -2.74 -9.33 -17.87
N GLU A 252 -3.57 -8.31 -17.64
CA GLU A 252 -3.30 -7.24 -16.69
C GLU A 252 -3.49 -7.72 -15.25
N PHE A 253 -2.61 -7.32 -14.33
CA PHE A 253 -2.72 -7.66 -12.92
C PHE A 253 -3.85 -6.89 -12.22
N VAL A 254 -4.73 -7.59 -11.51
CA VAL A 254 -5.90 -7.01 -10.82
C VAL A 254 -5.69 -6.97 -9.31
N ASP A 255 -5.44 -8.14 -8.69
CA ASP A 255 -5.40 -8.27 -7.23
C ASP A 255 -4.49 -9.43 -6.78
N ARG A 256 -3.94 -9.31 -5.56
CA ARG A 256 -3.23 -10.38 -4.83
C ARG A 256 -3.34 -10.14 -3.33
N LYS A 257 -4.01 -11.05 -2.63
CA LYS A 257 -4.23 -11.00 -1.16
C LYS A 257 -3.70 -12.28 -0.51
N THR A 258 -3.16 -12.19 0.70
CA THR A 258 -2.94 -13.39 1.52
C THR A 258 -4.28 -13.98 1.94
N PHE A 259 -4.34 -15.27 2.27
CA PHE A 259 -5.59 -15.88 2.76
C PHE A 259 -6.12 -15.18 4.02
N THR A 260 -5.24 -14.64 4.87
CA THR A 260 -5.60 -13.80 6.03
C THR A 260 -6.27 -12.48 5.63
N GLN A 261 -5.77 -11.81 4.59
CA GLN A 261 -6.39 -10.60 4.04
C GLN A 261 -7.74 -10.93 3.38
N PHE A 262 -7.76 -11.92 2.50
CA PHE A 262 -8.96 -12.36 1.78
C PHE A 262 -10.09 -12.81 2.72
N PHE A 263 -9.76 -13.54 3.79
CA PHE A 263 -10.72 -13.88 4.86
C PHE A 263 -11.25 -12.64 5.60
N SER A 264 -10.42 -11.61 5.79
CA SER A 264 -10.78 -10.37 6.47
C SER A 264 -11.71 -9.47 5.65
N ASP A 265 -11.69 -9.58 4.31
CA ASP A 265 -12.61 -8.87 3.41
C ASP A 265 -14.00 -9.51 3.43
N GLN A 266 -14.06 -10.83 3.34
CA GLN A 266 -15.28 -11.63 3.11
C GLN A 266 -16.18 -11.82 4.36
N LYS A 267 -16.27 -10.80 5.23
CA LYS A 267 -17.00 -10.82 6.51
C LYS A 267 -18.50 -11.15 6.38
N SER A 268 -19.11 -10.86 5.24
CA SER A 268 -20.51 -11.20 4.93
C SER A 268 -20.74 -12.70 4.69
N ALA A 269 -19.70 -13.46 4.36
CA ALA A 269 -19.80 -14.88 3.98
C ALA A 269 -19.75 -15.87 5.17
N ARG A 270 -19.96 -15.39 6.42
CA ARG A 270 -20.02 -16.21 7.65
C ARG A 270 -20.95 -17.43 7.52
N VAL A 271 -22.12 -17.25 6.89
CA VAL A 271 -23.10 -18.33 6.68
C VAL A 271 -22.53 -19.48 5.84
N LEU A 272 -21.65 -19.21 4.87
CA LEU A 272 -20.99 -20.25 4.08
C LEU A 272 -19.85 -20.90 4.88
N LEU A 273 -19.07 -20.11 5.62
CA LEU A 273 -17.98 -20.56 6.49
C LEU A 273 -18.48 -21.58 7.53
N GLU A 274 -19.63 -21.31 8.14
CA GLU A 274 -20.30 -22.20 9.10
C GLU A 274 -20.87 -23.45 8.42
N LYS A 275 -21.60 -23.30 7.32
CA LYS A 275 -22.15 -24.44 6.54
C LYS A 275 -21.07 -25.41 6.06
N MET A 276 -19.90 -24.89 5.68
CA MET A 276 -18.76 -25.68 5.23
C MET A 276 -17.92 -26.26 6.38
N LYS A 277 -18.21 -25.93 7.65
CA LYS A 277 -17.36 -26.24 8.82
C LYS A 277 -15.90 -25.84 8.55
N ALA A 278 -15.69 -24.62 8.05
CA ALA A 278 -14.39 -24.09 7.66
C ALA A 278 -13.54 -23.57 8.82
N LEU A 279 -14.10 -23.48 10.02
CA LEU A 279 -13.41 -23.19 11.28
C LEU A 279 -13.96 -24.10 12.38
N GLU A 280 -13.10 -24.58 13.29
CA GLU A 280 -13.51 -25.24 14.53
C GLU A 280 -14.25 -24.26 15.46
N ALA A 281 -15.02 -24.77 16.42
CA ALA A 281 -15.64 -23.97 17.47
C ALA A 281 -14.88 -24.16 18.79
N TYR A 282 -14.33 -23.08 19.33
CA TYR A 282 -13.54 -23.08 20.57
C TYR A 282 -14.31 -22.38 21.69
N SER A 283 -14.28 -22.91 22.91
CA SER A 283 -15.02 -22.41 24.07
C SER A 283 -14.10 -22.32 25.29
N ASN A 284 -14.27 -21.28 26.13
CA ASN A 284 -13.51 -21.13 27.38
C ASN A 284 -14.20 -21.74 28.61
N LYS A 285 -15.40 -22.31 28.47
CA LYS A 285 -16.13 -22.94 29.56
C LYS A 285 -15.57 -24.35 29.83
N THR A 286 -14.87 -24.47 30.95
CA THR A 286 -14.37 -25.75 31.51
C THR A 286 -15.48 -26.64 32.08
N ASP A 287 -16.67 -26.10 32.33
CA ASP A 287 -17.85 -26.87 32.73
C ASP A 287 -18.69 -27.30 31.52
N VAL A 288 -18.49 -28.55 31.09
CA VAL A 288 -19.54 -29.56 30.82
C VAL A 288 -18.85 -30.87 30.44
N TYR A 289 -19.28 -31.99 31.03
CA TYR A 289 -18.82 -33.31 30.62
C TYR A 289 -19.40 -33.68 29.25
N GLU A 290 -18.62 -34.46 28.48
CA GLU A 290 -18.84 -34.88 27.08
C GLU A 290 -18.48 -33.86 25.98
N ARG A 291 -17.70 -34.35 24.99
CA ARG A 291 -17.34 -33.70 23.71
C ARG A 291 -16.35 -32.52 23.78
N ILE A 292 -15.18 -32.77 24.39
CA ILE A 292 -13.92 -32.19 23.91
C ILE A 292 -13.68 -32.74 22.48
N PRO A 293 -13.50 -31.91 21.44
CA PRO A 293 -13.04 -32.37 20.11
C PRO A 293 -11.59 -32.87 20.15
N LEU A 294 -11.18 -33.67 19.16
CA LEU A 294 -9.90 -34.40 19.16
C LEU A 294 -8.66 -33.52 18.86
N SER A 295 -8.39 -32.52 19.70
CA SER A 295 -7.10 -31.82 19.81
C SER A 295 -6.91 -31.26 21.22
N ALA A 296 -6.69 -32.14 22.21
CA ALA A 296 -6.58 -31.82 23.64
C ALA A 296 -5.23 -31.18 24.04
N ASP A 297 -4.73 -30.25 23.22
CA ASP A 297 -3.56 -29.40 23.51
C ASP A 297 -3.98 -27.93 23.44
N HIS A 298 -4.16 -27.30 24.61
CA HIS A 298 -4.52 -25.88 24.70
C HIS A 298 -3.46 -24.94 24.10
N VAL A 299 -2.21 -25.39 23.90
CA VAL A 299 -1.17 -24.60 23.20
C VAL A 299 -1.58 -24.34 21.76
N GLN A 300 -2.25 -25.28 21.09
CA GLN A 300 -2.74 -25.11 19.71
C GLN A 300 -3.85 -24.06 19.56
N TYR A 301 -4.40 -23.55 20.68
CA TYR A 301 -5.48 -22.58 20.73
C TYR A 301 -5.16 -21.34 21.58
N GLU A 302 -3.89 -21.09 21.89
CA GLU A 302 -3.45 -19.95 22.69
C GLU A 302 -3.88 -18.60 22.09
N HIS A 303 -3.92 -18.49 20.75
CA HIS A 303 -4.48 -17.35 20.00
C HIS A 303 -5.97 -17.14 20.27
N ALA A 304 -6.75 -18.23 20.34
CA ALA A 304 -8.19 -18.17 20.64
C ALA A 304 -8.46 -17.80 22.11
N VAL A 305 -7.62 -18.28 23.03
CA VAL A 305 -7.66 -17.87 24.45
C VAL A 305 -7.35 -16.38 24.57
N LYS A 306 -6.24 -15.90 23.98
CA LYS A 306 -5.86 -14.47 23.99
C LYS A 306 -6.96 -13.58 23.39
N TYR A 307 -7.57 -14.01 22.28
CA TYR A 307 -8.69 -13.30 21.67
C TYR A 307 -9.90 -13.21 22.61
N LEU A 308 -10.38 -14.33 23.17
CA LEU A 308 -11.53 -14.34 24.09
C LEU A 308 -11.27 -13.49 25.35
N SER A 309 -10.08 -13.58 25.94
CA SER A 309 -9.69 -12.75 27.08
C SER A 309 -9.68 -11.25 26.74
N SER A 310 -9.20 -10.87 25.55
CA SER A 310 -9.16 -9.46 25.14
C SER A 310 -10.54 -8.82 24.99
N LEU A 311 -11.57 -9.60 24.66
CA LEU A 311 -12.96 -9.12 24.61
C LEU A 311 -13.48 -8.83 26.03
N VAL A 312 -13.24 -9.75 26.98
CA VAL A 312 -13.67 -9.59 28.39
C VAL A 312 -13.04 -8.36 29.05
N SER A 313 -11.80 -8.01 28.67
CA SER A 313 -11.13 -6.79 29.17
C SER A 313 -11.65 -5.48 28.56
N SER A 314 -12.59 -5.51 27.61
CA SER A 314 -13.04 -4.32 26.86
C SER A 314 -14.45 -3.82 27.21
N GLU A 315 -15.23 -4.56 28.02
CA GLU A 315 -16.61 -4.20 28.36
C GLU A 315 -16.70 -3.43 29.69
N SER A 316 -17.03 -2.14 29.62
CA SER A 316 -17.47 -1.36 30.78
C SER A 316 -18.86 -1.85 31.25
N ALA A 317 -18.96 -2.20 32.54
CA ALA A 317 -20.03 -3.05 33.07
C ALA A 317 -21.47 -2.64 32.70
N SER A 318 -22.26 -3.61 32.22
CA SER A 318 -23.72 -3.58 32.18
C SER A 318 -24.28 -4.99 32.44
N PRO A 319 -25.09 -5.25 33.49
CA PRO A 319 -25.18 -6.60 34.07
C PRO A 319 -25.99 -7.67 33.31
N ASN A 320 -26.34 -7.45 32.04
CA ASN A 320 -27.45 -8.16 31.38
C ASN A 320 -27.22 -8.55 29.90
N GLN A 321 -25.97 -8.76 29.49
CA GLN A 321 -25.66 -9.43 28.21
C GLN A 321 -24.79 -10.68 28.42
N ASN A 322 -25.02 -11.72 27.60
CA ASN A 322 -24.29 -12.98 27.69
C ASN A 322 -22.84 -12.77 27.27
N THR A 323 -21.90 -13.03 28.19
CA THR A 323 -20.47 -13.02 27.89
C THR A 323 -20.15 -13.99 26.75
N VAL A 324 -19.36 -13.52 25.77
CA VAL A 324 -18.98 -14.28 24.58
C VAL A 324 -17.99 -15.37 24.96
N SER A 325 -18.48 -16.51 25.42
CA SER A 325 -17.67 -17.63 25.95
C SER A 325 -17.06 -18.53 24.87
N SER A 326 -17.25 -18.22 23.59
CA SER A 326 -16.76 -19.04 22.48
C SER A 326 -16.48 -18.22 21.22
N CYS A 327 -15.57 -18.75 20.39
CA CYS A 327 -15.21 -18.20 19.08
C CYS A 327 -15.07 -19.34 18.06
N ARG A 328 -14.67 -19.01 16.82
CA ARG A 328 -14.31 -20.01 15.81
C ARG A 328 -12.94 -19.68 15.22
N THR A 329 -12.12 -20.71 14.99
CA THR A 329 -10.74 -20.55 14.52
C THR A 329 -10.24 -21.83 13.82
N LEU A 330 -9.04 -21.77 13.24
CA LEU A 330 -8.21 -22.94 12.97
C LEU A 330 -7.22 -23.16 14.13
N SER A 331 -6.64 -24.35 14.24
CA SER A 331 -5.49 -24.59 15.12
C SER A 331 -4.28 -23.70 14.75
N MET A 332 -3.34 -23.50 15.68
CA MET A 332 -2.11 -22.74 15.39
C MET A 332 -1.35 -23.33 14.19
N GLN A 333 -1.19 -24.65 14.14
CA GLN A 333 -0.54 -25.36 13.04
C GLN A 333 -1.22 -25.14 11.68
N GLU A 334 -2.55 -25.16 11.63
CA GLU A 334 -3.31 -24.85 10.42
C GLU A 334 -3.18 -23.37 10.01
N TRP A 335 -3.09 -22.44 10.95
CA TRP A 335 -2.82 -21.03 10.66
C TRP A 335 -1.41 -20.79 10.11
N GLU A 336 -0.40 -21.55 10.56
CA GLU A 336 0.97 -21.47 10.02
C GLU A 336 0.99 -21.74 8.52
N ILE A 337 0.38 -22.84 8.06
CA ILE A 337 0.29 -23.14 6.61
C ILE A 337 -0.70 -22.22 5.89
N THR A 338 -1.86 -21.89 6.49
CA THR A 338 -2.85 -20.99 5.86
C THR A 338 -2.26 -19.62 5.53
N SER A 339 -1.42 -19.08 6.41
CA SER A 339 -0.78 -17.77 6.21
C SER A 339 0.32 -17.75 5.14
N LEU A 340 0.75 -18.90 4.63
CA LEU A 340 1.63 -18.98 3.45
C LEU A 340 0.89 -18.77 2.12
N TYR A 341 -0.45 -18.94 2.07
CA TYR A 341 -1.20 -18.91 0.82
C TYR A 341 -1.67 -17.51 0.40
N ILE A 342 -1.71 -17.29 -0.91
CA ILE A 342 -2.26 -16.10 -1.57
C ILE A 342 -3.33 -16.47 -2.59
N THR A 343 -4.36 -15.63 -2.72
CA THR A 343 -5.21 -15.53 -3.90
C THR A 343 -4.59 -14.56 -4.90
N PHE A 344 -4.91 -14.71 -6.18
CA PHE A 344 -4.58 -13.73 -7.21
C PHE A 344 -5.63 -13.65 -8.31
N ALA A 345 -5.66 -12.50 -9.00
CA ALA A 345 -6.46 -12.29 -10.20
C ALA A 345 -5.73 -11.45 -11.25
N PHE A 346 -5.98 -11.79 -12.52
CA PHE A 346 -5.61 -11.04 -13.71
C PHE A 346 -6.84 -10.85 -14.61
N LYS A 347 -6.84 -9.81 -15.45
CA LYS A 347 -7.91 -9.52 -16.44
C LYS A 347 -7.33 -9.48 -17.84
N LYS A 348 -8.02 -10.07 -18.80
CA LYS A 348 -7.59 -10.11 -20.20
C LYS A 348 -7.86 -8.76 -20.88
N THR A 349 -6.84 -8.14 -21.45
CA THR A 349 -6.93 -6.82 -22.09
C THR A 349 -6.57 -6.88 -23.58
N VAL A 350 -6.82 -5.77 -24.29
CA VAL A 350 -6.47 -5.63 -25.71
C VAL A 350 -4.95 -5.43 -25.83
N MET A 351 -4.24 -6.44 -26.35
CA MET A 351 -2.80 -6.30 -26.60
C MET A 351 -2.52 -5.27 -27.70
N PRO A 352 -1.59 -4.32 -27.49
CA PRO A 352 -1.11 -3.44 -28.55
C PRO A 352 -0.57 -4.23 -29.75
N ALA A 353 -0.86 -3.76 -30.97
CA ALA A 353 -0.51 -4.48 -32.21
C ALA A 353 1.00 -4.79 -32.33
N SER A 354 1.86 -3.89 -31.83
CA SER A 354 3.31 -4.06 -31.77
C SER A 354 3.77 -5.17 -30.82
N ALA A 355 3.06 -5.37 -29.70
CA ALA A 355 3.32 -6.47 -28.76
C ALA A 355 2.81 -7.80 -29.34
N ARG A 356 1.60 -7.82 -29.91
CA ARG A 356 1.02 -8.99 -30.58
C ARG A 356 1.91 -9.53 -31.70
N SER A 357 2.49 -8.63 -32.51
CA SER A 357 3.41 -9.00 -33.59
C SER A 357 4.71 -9.62 -33.08
N LYS A 358 5.25 -9.14 -31.94
CA LYS A 358 6.44 -9.72 -31.29
C LYS A 358 6.15 -11.11 -30.71
N LEU A 359 5.02 -11.27 -30.00
CA LEU A 359 4.65 -12.55 -29.40
C LEU A 359 4.49 -13.66 -30.46
N ILE A 360 3.87 -13.34 -31.61
CA ILE A 360 3.77 -14.28 -32.75
C ILE A 360 5.16 -14.59 -33.32
N ALA A 361 6.03 -13.59 -33.47
CA ALA A 361 7.39 -13.77 -33.98
C ALA A 361 8.38 -14.46 -33.00
N GLU A 362 8.04 -14.54 -31.72
CA GLU A 362 8.75 -15.33 -30.70
C GLU A 362 8.21 -16.77 -30.66
N ASN A 363 6.89 -16.97 -30.62
CA ASN A 363 6.28 -18.31 -30.63
C ASN A 363 6.66 -19.10 -31.89
N ASN A 364 6.60 -18.49 -33.07
CA ASN A 364 6.92 -19.15 -34.35
C ASN A 364 8.42 -19.52 -34.50
N LYS A 365 9.30 -19.14 -33.57
CA LYS A 365 10.73 -19.56 -33.57
C LYS A 365 10.98 -20.86 -32.81
N ASN A 366 10.05 -21.30 -31.98
CA ASN A 366 10.22 -22.49 -31.14
C ASN A 366 9.73 -23.78 -31.83
N GLU A 367 9.08 -23.69 -33.00
CA GLU A 367 8.49 -24.84 -33.71
C GLU A 367 9.46 -25.55 -34.68
N THR A 368 10.73 -25.12 -34.80
CA THR A 368 11.75 -25.82 -35.62
C THR A 368 12.55 -26.84 -34.81
N PRO A 369 12.50 -28.15 -35.13
CA PRO A 369 13.24 -29.18 -34.38
C PRO A 369 14.76 -29.05 -34.57
N PHE A 370 15.50 -29.07 -33.45
CA PHE A 370 16.95 -28.92 -33.41
C PHE A 370 17.67 -30.18 -33.92
N THR A 371 17.82 -30.33 -35.24
CA THR A 371 18.74 -31.33 -35.82
C THR A 371 20.19 -30.89 -35.62
N GLY A 372 20.81 -31.33 -34.53
CA GLY A 372 22.20 -30.98 -34.20
C GLY A 372 23.21 -31.46 -35.25
N LYS A 373 24.19 -30.61 -35.57
CA LYS A 373 25.36 -30.98 -36.36
C LYS A 373 26.64 -30.33 -35.84
N GLN A 374 27.75 -31.03 -36.07
CA GLN A 374 29.04 -30.79 -35.41
C GLN A 374 29.85 -29.66 -36.05
N THR A 375 30.92 -29.28 -35.35
CA THR A 375 31.94 -28.32 -35.78
C THR A 375 32.64 -28.76 -37.09
N GLY A 376 32.80 -27.84 -38.04
CA GLY A 376 33.46 -28.13 -39.32
C GLY A 376 34.02 -26.87 -40.01
N ARG A 377 35.31 -26.91 -40.35
CA ARG A 377 36.13 -25.80 -40.89
C ARG A 377 35.61 -25.15 -42.19
N ASN A 378 35.91 -23.86 -42.34
CA ASN A 378 36.09 -23.16 -43.64
C ASN A 378 37.05 -23.95 -44.57
N PRO A 379 36.82 -23.94 -45.90
CA PRO A 379 37.59 -23.00 -46.73
C PRO A 379 36.87 -22.41 -47.98
N LYS A 380 37.61 -21.56 -48.69
CA LYS A 380 37.24 -20.68 -49.81
C LYS A 380 36.97 -21.38 -51.17
N LYS A 381 36.36 -20.61 -52.09
CA LYS A 381 36.42 -20.62 -53.59
C LYS A 381 35.32 -21.33 -54.42
N ARG A 382 34.82 -20.61 -55.44
CA ARG A 382 34.28 -21.08 -56.76
C ARG A 382 35.45 -21.53 -57.67
N PRO A 383 35.31 -22.36 -58.73
CA PRO A 383 34.43 -22.21 -59.94
C PRO A 383 33.06 -22.92 -59.82
N VAL A 384 32.06 -22.84 -60.71
CA VAL A 384 31.89 -22.43 -62.15
C VAL A 384 32.23 -23.53 -63.18
N ASN A 385 31.46 -23.54 -64.30
CA ASN A 385 31.27 -24.54 -65.37
C ASN A 385 30.17 -25.59 -65.05
N GLU A 386 29.12 -25.81 -65.86
CA GLU A 386 28.93 -25.91 -67.34
C GLU A 386 29.16 -27.35 -67.86
N ASP A 387 28.13 -28.05 -68.37
CA ASP A 387 26.72 -28.08 -67.89
C ASP A 387 26.16 -29.54 -67.68
N ASP A 388 25.59 -30.36 -68.58
CA ASP A 388 25.04 -30.33 -69.97
C ASP A 388 24.12 -31.59 -70.19
N ASP A 389 23.15 -31.56 -71.14
CA ASP A 389 22.33 -32.68 -71.73
C ASP A 389 21.52 -33.67 -70.81
N SER A 390 20.55 -34.47 -71.30
CA SER A 390 19.44 -34.32 -72.28
C SER A 390 18.39 -35.44 -72.01
N GLU A 391 17.12 -35.25 -72.42
CA GLU A 391 16.11 -36.29 -72.78
C GLU A 391 15.70 -37.37 -71.71
N ASP A 392 14.52 -38.02 -71.69
CA ASP A 392 13.29 -37.88 -72.51
C ASP A 392 12.02 -38.34 -71.75
N ASP A 393 10.85 -37.95 -72.29
CA ASP A 393 9.50 -38.58 -72.26
C ASP A 393 8.96 -39.32 -71.01
N GLU A 394 7.89 -38.79 -70.37
CA GLU A 394 6.46 -39.23 -70.50
C GLU A 394 6.05 -40.39 -69.54
N GLU A 395 4.90 -40.38 -68.88
CA GLU A 395 3.54 -40.35 -69.48
C GLU A 395 2.55 -39.35 -68.83
N LYS A 396 1.48 -39.03 -69.57
CA LYS A 396 0.35 -38.18 -69.11
C LYS A 396 -0.47 -38.94 -68.06
N SER A 397 -1.15 -38.33 -67.08
CA SER A 397 -1.82 -37.02 -67.01
C SER A 397 -1.94 -36.57 -65.51
N ALA A 398 -2.65 -35.52 -65.06
CA ALA A 398 -3.75 -34.73 -65.61
C ALA A 398 -3.86 -33.29 -64.99
N THR A 399 -5.08 -32.73 -65.02
CA THR A 399 -5.46 -31.33 -64.75
C THR A 399 -6.40 -31.19 -63.53
N PRO A 400 -6.75 -29.97 -63.03
CA PRO A 400 -6.39 -28.62 -63.51
C PRO A 400 -5.88 -27.61 -62.44
N LYS A 401 -5.38 -26.45 -62.91
CA LYS A 401 -5.25 -25.20 -62.13
C LYS A 401 -5.86 -24.00 -62.89
N LYS A 402 -6.43 -23.07 -62.12
CA LYS A 402 -6.81 -21.66 -62.36
C LYS A 402 -6.34 -20.98 -63.68
N ARG A 403 -7.22 -20.19 -64.37
CA ARG A 403 -7.21 -18.69 -64.37
C ARG A 403 -8.27 -17.97 -65.27
N ALA A 404 -8.76 -16.83 -64.77
CA ALA A 404 -9.01 -15.50 -65.38
C ALA A 404 -9.70 -15.25 -66.76
N LYS A 405 -10.61 -14.25 -66.76
CA LYS A 405 -10.80 -13.15 -67.74
C LYS A 405 -11.01 -11.86 -66.90
N GLN A 406 -10.51 -10.63 -67.14
CA GLN A 406 -9.98 -9.85 -68.28
C GLN A 406 -11.03 -8.96 -69.01
N ARG A 407 -11.07 -7.65 -68.67
CA ARG A 407 -10.96 -6.47 -69.58
C ARG A 407 -11.18 -5.12 -68.87
N SER A 408 -10.73 -4.03 -69.50
CA SER A 408 -10.95 -2.60 -69.18
C SER A 408 -11.26 -1.84 -70.50
N PRO A 409 -11.75 -0.57 -70.47
CA PRO A 409 -10.86 0.61 -70.38
C PRO A 409 -11.43 1.85 -69.63
N GLN A 410 -10.69 2.98 -69.69
CA GLN A 410 -10.93 4.34 -69.14
C GLN A 410 -11.67 5.28 -70.15
N PRO A 411 -11.92 6.62 -69.93
CA PRO A 411 -11.48 7.56 -68.88
C PRO A 411 -12.59 8.49 -68.28
N SER A 412 -12.22 9.51 -67.46
CA SER A 412 -13.17 10.46 -66.83
C SER A 412 -12.62 11.86 -66.46
N ARG A 413 -13.43 12.92 -66.67
CA ARG A 413 -13.38 14.33 -66.12
C ARG A 413 -14.42 15.22 -66.86
N PRO A 414 -14.73 16.49 -66.47
CA PRO A 414 -14.41 17.27 -65.25
C PRO A 414 -15.57 18.14 -64.63
N LEU A 415 -15.39 18.65 -63.39
CA LEU A 415 -15.91 19.94 -62.81
C LEU A 415 -17.48 20.16 -62.73
N THR A 416 -18.11 21.13 -62.03
CA THR A 416 -17.69 22.34 -61.23
C THR A 416 -18.77 22.79 -60.18
N THR A 417 -18.33 23.47 -59.08
CA THR A 417 -18.97 24.61 -58.30
C THR A 417 -20.36 24.62 -57.58
N THR A 418 -20.33 25.25 -56.38
CA THR A 418 -21.27 26.24 -55.74
C THR A 418 -22.65 25.92 -55.11
N SER A 419 -22.67 26.01 -53.77
CA SER A 419 -23.40 27.02 -52.92
C SER A 419 -24.92 26.97 -52.57
N LEU A 420 -25.16 27.16 -51.25
CA LEU A 420 -26.13 28.09 -50.61
C LEU A 420 -27.66 27.80 -50.49
N ILE A 421 -28.21 28.39 -49.41
CA ILE A 421 -29.61 28.89 -49.20
C ILE A 421 -30.74 27.94 -48.70
N THR A 422 -30.85 27.88 -47.36
CA THR A 422 -32.04 28.06 -46.48
C THR A 422 -33.34 27.22 -46.55
N LYS A 423 -33.93 27.05 -45.34
CA LYS A 423 -35.39 27.01 -44.98
C LYS A 423 -36.21 25.78 -45.46
N LYS A 424 -36.77 24.95 -44.57
CA LYS A 424 -37.87 25.13 -43.57
C LYS A 424 -39.27 24.81 -44.15
N THR A 425 -40.21 24.53 -43.22
CA THR A 425 -41.69 24.43 -43.36
C THR A 425 -42.24 23.07 -43.81
N THR A 426 -43.38 22.56 -43.31
CA THR A 426 -44.19 22.94 -42.11
C THR A 426 -45.14 21.82 -41.67
N SER A 427 -45.50 21.81 -40.39
CA SER A 427 -46.92 21.75 -39.97
C SER A 427 -47.16 22.80 -38.86
N ARG A 428 -48.41 23.19 -38.61
CA ARG A 428 -48.85 24.35 -37.80
C ARG A 428 -50.05 23.90 -36.93
N VAL A 429 -50.52 24.61 -35.89
CA VAL A 429 -51.51 25.72 -35.97
C VAL A 429 -51.82 26.29 -34.55
N LYS A 430 -51.61 27.61 -34.35
CA LYS A 430 -52.31 28.60 -33.47
C LYS A 430 -52.50 28.29 -31.94
N ALA A 431 -52.85 29.22 -31.03
CA ALA A 431 -53.30 30.63 -31.14
C ALA A 431 -52.86 31.54 -29.95
N THR A 432 -52.92 32.88 -30.13
CA THR A 432 -53.21 34.00 -29.17
C THR A 432 -52.68 33.98 -27.71
N VAL A 433 -52.00 34.98 -27.10
CA VAL A 433 -52.12 36.48 -27.07
C VAL A 433 -53.36 36.98 -26.29
N SER A 434 -53.33 37.92 -25.32
CA SER A 434 -52.27 38.78 -24.72
C SER A 434 -52.14 38.55 -23.17
N SER A 435 -51.87 39.44 -22.18
CA SER A 435 -51.90 40.91 -21.95
C SER A 435 -50.94 41.33 -20.78
N SER A 436 -50.95 42.60 -20.32
CA SER A 436 -50.04 43.15 -19.28
C SER A 436 -50.72 44.03 -18.20
N SER A 437 -50.30 43.95 -16.92
CA SER A 437 -50.31 45.08 -15.94
C SER A 437 -49.65 44.78 -14.56
N GLN A 438 -49.15 45.84 -13.92
CA GLN A 438 -48.83 46.02 -12.48
C GLN A 438 -49.64 47.27 -11.98
N PRO A 439 -49.59 47.82 -10.72
CA PRO A 439 -48.68 47.58 -9.57
C PRO A 439 -49.36 47.60 -8.16
N SER A 440 -48.58 47.61 -7.06
CA SER A 440 -48.65 48.56 -5.91
C SER A 440 -47.87 48.10 -4.64
N HIS A 441 -47.74 48.94 -3.60
CA HIS A 441 -46.75 48.83 -2.49
C HIS A 441 -47.32 48.74 -1.05
N SER A 442 -46.60 48.01 -0.18
CA SER A 442 -46.21 48.41 1.21
C SER A 442 -45.01 47.51 1.64
N LYS A 443 -43.93 47.93 2.33
CA LYS A 443 -43.76 48.60 3.65
C LYS A 443 -44.36 47.79 4.82
N SER A 444 -43.66 47.52 5.95
CA SER A 444 -42.24 47.67 6.36
C SER A 444 -42.06 47.09 7.81
N VAL A 445 -40.87 47.21 8.40
CA VAL A 445 -40.53 47.09 9.86
C VAL A 445 -39.98 45.72 10.32
N SER A 446 -39.06 45.79 11.29
CA SER A 446 -38.25 44.73 11.90
C SER A 446 -38.81 44.22 13.23
N ASN A 447 -38.25 43.11 13.77
CA ASN A 447 -37.51 43.14 15.03
C ASN A 447 -36.82 41.81 15.37
N SER A 448 -35.97 41.84 16.41
CA SER A 448 -35.00 40.82 16.81
C SER A 448 -35.25 40.25 18.22
N ASN A 449 -34.51 39.18 18.58
CA ASN A 449 -34.28 38.67 19.95
C ASN A 449 -35.48 37.98 20.65
N SER A 450 -35.33 37.02 21.58
CA SER A 450 -34.18 36.15 21.93
C SER A 450 -34.63 34.97 22.85
N SER A 451 -33.69 34.07 23.16
CA SER A 451 -33.54 33.35 24.46
C SER A 451 -34.67 32.45 25.04
N ARG A 452 -34.44 31.13 24.95
CA ARG A 452 -34.16 30.21 26.10
C ARG A 452 -35.11 30.22 27.32
N LEU A 453 -35.84 29.11 27.60
CA LEU A 453 -35.88 28.40 28.91
C LEU A 453 -36.76 27.11 28.94
N VAL A 454 -36.74 26.40 30.08
CA VAL A 454 -37.09 24.97 30.33
C VAL A 454 -38.41 24.80 31.10
N SER A 455 -39.22 23.74 30.86
CA SER A 455 -39.73 22.80 31.93
C SER A 455 -40.87 21.79 31.60
N ARG A 456 -40.69 20.54 32.06
CA ARG A 456 -41.62 19.59 32.78
C ARG A 456 -42.90 18.96 32.14
N SER A 457 -43.25 17.79 32.72
CA SER A 457 -44.32 16.77 32.44
C SER A 457 -45.65 17.04 33.21
N PRO A 458 -46.72 16.17 33.31
CA PRO A 458 -46.90 14.69 33.12
C PRO A 458 -48.18 14.36 32.24
N PRO A 459 -49.20 13.46 32.50
CA PRO A 459 -49.38 12.27 33.38
C PRO A 459 -49.88 10.90 32.75
N PRO A 460 -51.14 10.33 32.84
CA PRO A 460 -51.29 8.94 33.39
C PRO A 460 -52.40 7.92 32.91
N GLN A 461 -52.41 6.72 33.55
CA GLN A 461 -53.47 5.66 33.74
C GLN A 461 -53.62 4.51 32.69
N ILE A 462 -54.15 3.28 32.96
CA ILE A 462 -55.09 2.69 33.99
C ILE A 462 -54.61 1.29 34.58
N ARG A 463 -55.29 0.79 35.63
CA ARG A 463 -55.18 -0.49 36.44
C ARG A 463 -55.90 -1.75 35.83
N ALA A 464 -56.06 -2.95 36.47
CA ALA A 464 -55.18 -3.91 37.24
C ALA A 464 -55.96 -5.15 37.83
N ALA A 465 -55.30 -6.35 37.91
CA ALA A 465 -55.52 -7.53 38.83
C ALA A 465 -56.85 -8.36 38.77
N PRO A 466 -57.05 -9.52 39.50
CA PRO A 466 -56.19 -10.40 40.36
C PRO A 466 -56.17 -11.92 39.88
N THR A 467 -56.18 -13.10 40.58
CA THR A 467 -56.35 -13.60 42.01
C THR A 467 -55.97 -15.12 42.25
N LYS A 468 -55.61 -15.51 43.50
CA LYS A 468 -55.88 -16.77 44.31
C LYS A 468 -55.48 -18.25 43.94
N SER A 469 -54.55 -18.84 44.75
CA SER A 469 -54.59 -20.07 45.65
C SER A 469 -55.32 -21.41 45.28
N THR A 470 -54.95 -22.67 45.66
CA THR A 470 -53.96 -23.28 46.63
C THR A 470 -53.79 -24.83 46.53
N LYS A 471 -52.55 -25.38 46.75
CA LYS A 471 -52.06 -26.63 47.49
C LYS A 471 -52.85 -28.00 47.46
N PRO A 472 -52.33 -29.21 47.92
CA PRO A 472 -51.10 -29.52 48.71
C PRO A 472 -50.25 -30.81 48.37
N LYS A 473 -48.97 -30.85 48.85
CA LYS A 473 -48.17 -31.95 49.51
C LYS A 473 -48.05 -33.38 48.88
N THR A 474 -47.07 -34.24 49.19
CA THR A 474 -46.06 -34.41 50.30
C THR A 474 -44.80 -35.10 49.70
N THR A 475 -43.61 -35.35 50.29
CA THR A 475 -43.06 -35.40 51.68
C THR A 475 -41.61 -34.81 51.71
N SER A 476 -40.53 -35.20 52.43
CA SER A 476 -40.18 -36.30 53.37
C SER A 476 -39.46 -35.79 54.66
N ARG A 477 -38.16 -36.08 54.88
CA ARG A 477 -37.36 -35.77 56.09
C ARG A 477 -35.85 -35.65 55.79
N SER A 478 -34.95 -35.06 56.62
CA SER A 478 -34.97 -33.89 57.54
C SER A 478 -33.64 -33.77 58.35
N LYS A 479 -33.24 -32.56 58.82
CA LYS A 479 -32.13 -32.21 59.77
C LYS A 479 -30.70 -32.26 59.16
N SER A 480 -29.79 -31.25 59.18
CA SER A 480 -29.29 -30.20 60.14
C SER A 480 -28.12 -30.70 61.02
N VAL A 481 -27.05 -29.94 61.39
CA VAL A 481 -26.96 -28.58 62.01
C VAL A 481 -25.66 -27.79 61.61
N LYS A 482 -25.53 -26.52 62.04
CA LYS A 482 -24.44 -25.50 61.89
C LYS A 482 -23.05 -25.87 62.51
N ARG A 483 -21.95 -25.22 62.05
CA ARG A 483 -21.18 -24.17 62.81
C ARG A 483 -20.07 -23.44 62.02
N ARG A 484 -19.49 -22.37 62.61
CA ARG A 484 -18.27 -21.60 62.19
C ARG A 484 -17.05 -22.10 62.99
N SER A 485 -15.83 -21.98 62.44
CA SER A 485 -14.69 -21.17 62.98
C SER A 485 -13.36 -21.46 62.25
N SER A 486 -12.29 -20.76 62.61
CA SER A 486 -10.99 -20.68 61.91
C SER A 486 -9.79 -21.24 62.69
N SER A 487 -8.65 -21.34 62.00
CA SER A 487 -7.26 -21.19 62.50
C SER A 487 -6.51 -22.36 63.16
N SER A 488 -5.20 -22.15 63.29
CA SER A 488 -4.13 -22.94 63.95
C SER A 488 -3.47 -24.09 63.17
N SER A 489 -2.14 -24.16 63.32
CA SER A 489 -1.18 -25.12 62.75
C SER A 489 -0.47 -25.88 63.88
N ASN A 490 0.62 -26.62 63.56
CA ASN A 490 1.63 -27.24 64.44
C ASN A 490 1.45 -28.78 64.63
N ILE A 491 2.50 -29.61 64.83
CA ILE A 491 3.96 -29.36 64.96
C ILE A 491 4.83 -30.50 64.38
N ALA A 492 6.16 -30.25 64.31
CA ALA A 492 7.24 -31.06 63.70
C ALA A 492 7.53 -32.44 64.36
N LEU A 493 8.47 -33.27 63.86
CA LEU A 493 9.95 -33.27 64.14
C LEU A 493 10.62 -34.49 63.40
N PRO A 494 11.96 -34.74 63.43
CA PRO A 494 13.13 -33.85 63.24
C PRO A 494 14.34 -34.48 62.44
N ALA A 495 15.38 -33.66 62.17
CA ALA A 495 16.84 -34.00 62.18
C ALA A 495 17.44 -35.05 61.15
N THR A 496 18.74 -35.08 60.79
CA THR A 496 19.89 -34.20 61.11
C THR A 496 20.95 -34.10 59.97
N THR A 497 21.66 -32.97 59.98
CA THR A 497 22.90 -32.56 59.28
C THR A 497 23.94 -33.59 58.79
N THR A 498 24.62 -33.22 57.69
CA THR A 498 26.11 -33.15 57.60
C THR A 498 26.55 -32.09 56.57
N LYS A 499 27.79 -31.57 56.66
CA LYS A 499 28.38 -30.58 55.72
C LYS A 499 29.72 -31.09 55.19
N THR A 500 30.03 -30.91 53.90
CA THR A 500 31.25 -30.17 53.43
C THR A 500 31.44 -30.13 51.89
N SER A 501 31.69 -28.92 51.38
CA SER A 501 32.55 -28.52 50.24
C SER A 501 32.53 -29.21 48.84
N LYS A 502 32.20 -28.36 47.84
CA LYS A 502 32.84 -28.14 46.52
C LYS A 502 32.55 -29.07 45.31
N LYS A 503 32.27 -28.37 44.19
CA LYS A 503 32.24 -28.77 42.75
C LYS A 503 31.10 -29.68 42.28
N GLY A 504 30.26 -29.11 41.42
CA GLY A 504 29.29 -29.77 40.53
C GLY A 504 28.73 -28.70 39.58
N ASN A 505 28.52 -29.04 38.29
CA ASN A 505 28.04 -28.07 37.29
C ASN A 505 26.51 -28.14 37.17
N GLU A 506 25.85 -26.99 37.07
CA GLU A 506 24.50 -26.91 36.49
C GLU A 506 24.59 -26.59 34.99
N THR A 507 23.67 -27.14 34.20
CA THR A 507 23.62 -26.95 32.74
C THR A 507 22.48 -26.01 32.36
N HIS A 508 22.80 -24.96 31.60
CA HIS A 508 21.82 -23.97 31.16
C HIS A 508 20.81 -24.52 30.15
N ILE A 509 19.55 -24.14 30.33
CA ILE A 509 18.55 -24.11 29.25
C ILE A 509 18.55 -22.68 28.66
N PRO A 510 18.92 -22.46 27.38
CA PRO A 510 18.98 -21.12 26.80
C PRO A 510 17.61 -20.56 26.39
N SER A 511 17.40 -19.26 26.57
CA SER A 511 16.24 -18.54 26.03
C SER A 511 16.51 -18.01 24.61
N TYR A 512 15.54 -18.15 23.72
CA TYR A 512 15.69 -17.78 22.31
C TYR A 512 15.59 -16.27 22.06
N LYS A 513 16.73 -15.63 21.76
CA LYS A 513 16.79 -14.30 21.14
C LYS A 513 16.68 -14.43 19.63
N LYS A 514 15.72 -13.75 18.99
CA LYS A 514 15.68 -13.62 17.53
C LYS A 514 16.62 -12.51 17.05
N ARG A 515 17.81 -12.89 16.57
CA ARG A 515 18.43 -12.20 15.43
C ARG A 515 17.76 -12.68 14.16
N CYS A 516 17.68 -11.80 13.15
CA CYS A 516 17.40 -12.16 11.77
C CYS A 516 18.43 -11.39 10.94
N ASP A 517 19.60 -11.98 10.75
CA ASP A 517 20.71 -11.32 10.07
C ASP A 517 20.37 -11.08 8.59
N THR A 518 20.66 -9.87 8.09
CA THR A 518 20.35 -9.46 6.72
C THR A 518 21.23 -10.16 5.71
N TRP A 519 20.73 -10.27 4.48
CA TRP A 519 21.32 -11.09 3.44
C TRP A 519 22.25 -10.31 2.51
N SER A 520 23.43 -10.87 2.24
CA SER A 520 24.40 -10.35 1.27
C SER A 520 24.59 -11.32 0.09
N LEU A 521 24.92 -10.77 -1.08
CA LEU A 521 25.08 -11.53 -2.32
C LEU A 521 26.37 -12.39 -2.31
N PRO A 522 26.37 -13.60 -2.88
CA PRO A 522 27.61 -14.32 -3.19
C PRO A 522 28.50 -13.54 -4.17
N ASN A 523 29.81 -13.53 -3.92
CA ASN A 523 30.77 -12.75 -4.72
C ASN A 523 31.19 -13.51 -6.00
N LEU A 524 31.16 -12.84 -7.17
CA LEU A 524 31.18 -13.47 -8.49
C LEU A 524 32.53 -13.37 -9.24
N ASP A 525 33.65 -13.45 -8.53
CA ASP A 525 35.00 -13.15 -9.05
C ASP A 525 35.95 -14.38 -9.06
N ASN A 526 35.52 -15.54 -9.58
CA ASN A 526 36.46 -16.67 -9.77
C ASN A 526 36.14 -17.71 -10.88
N ILE A 527 35.69 -17.29 -12.07
CA ILE A 527 35.83 -18.11 -13.30
C ILE A 527 36.40 -17.27 -14.45
N LYS A 528 37.69 -17.47 -14.76
CA LYS A 528 38.37 -16.97 -15.97
C LYS A 528 39.28 -18.06 -16.55
N ALA A 529 38.72 -19.01 -17.30
CA ALA A 529 39.51 -20.08 -17.92
C ALA A 529 38.92 -20.64 -19.24
N ALA A 530 38.38 -19.81 -20.14
CA ALA A 530 38.15 -20.20 -21.55
C ALA A 530 37.94 -18.97 -22.49
N SER A 531 38.97 -18.63 -23.27
CA SER A 531 38.96 -17.87 -24.54
C SER A 531 37.81 -16.86 -24.84
N ASN A 532 38.06 -15.59 -24.51
CA ASN A 532 37.76 -14.39 -25.29
C ASN A 532 36.60 -14.41 -26.32
N THR A 533 35.50 -13.70 -26.01
CA THR A 533 34.73 -12.93 -26.99
C THR A 533 34.24 -11.64 -26.33
N THR A 534 34.50 -10.47 -26.93
CA THR A 534 34.39 -9.17 -26.26
C THR A 534 32.94 -8.66 -26.17
N ILE A 535 32.23 -9.07 -25.12
CA ILE A 535 30.93 -8.50 -24.74
C ILE A 535 31.16 -7.32 -23.78
N ARG A 536 30.58 -6.16 -24.09
CA ARG A 536 30.70 -4.94 -23.26
C ARG A 536 29.93 -5.11 -21.94
N LYS A 537 30.65 -5.11 -20.80
CA LYS A 537 30.02 -4.98 -19.48
C LYS A 537 29.38 -3.58 -19.34
N THR A 538 28.05 -3.51 -19.21
CA THR A 538 27.40 -2.36 -18.58
C THR A 538 27.71 -2.38 -17.08
N ARG A 539 28.53 -1.44 -16.61
CA ARG A 539 28.71 -1.20 -15.17
C ARG A 539 27.37 -0.81 -14.56
N ILE A 540 27.07 -1.31 -13.37
CA ILE A 540 26.22 -0.57 -12.43
C ILE A 540 26.99 0.70 -12.09
N ALA A 541 26.43 1.86 -12.43
CA ALA A 541 26.95 3.13 -11.97
C ALA A 541 26.34 3.40 -10.58
N HIS A 542 27.13 3.22 -9.52
CA HIS A 542 26.92 4.03 -8.33
C HIS A 542 27.14 5.50 -8.72
N PRO A 543 26.39 6.46 -8.16
CA PRO A 543 26.67 7.88 -8.37
C PRO A 543 28.11 8.14 -7.94
N THR A 544 28.95 8.61 -8.87
CA THR A 544 30.41 8.77 -8.66
C THR A 544 30.75 9.99 -7.79
N LYS A 545 29.73 10.56 -7.14
CA LYS A 545 29.72 11.79 -6.37
C LYS A 545 28.61 11.62 -5.33
N LEU A 546 28.95 11.72 -4.04
CA LEU A 546 27.94 11.82 -2.99
C LEU A 546 27.26 13.19 -3.06
N LEU A 547 25.99 13.25 -2.68
CA LEU A 547 25.29 14.52 -2.53
C LEU A 547 25.82 15.21 -1.27
N THR A 548 26.32 16.43 -1.45
CA THR A 548 26.77 17.29 -0.35
C THR A 548 25.60 17.95 0.35
N VAL A 549 25.78 18.29 1.62
CA VAL A 549 24.89 19.20 2.35
C VAL A 549 24.78 20.52 1.58
N ASN A 550 23.63 20.72 0.93
CA ASN A 550 23.27 21.97 0.26
C ASN A 550 22.36 22.84 1.16
N ALA A 551 22.44 22.64 2.48
CA ALA A 551 21.76 23.51 3.45
C ALA A 551 22.33 24.93 3.33
N ALA A 552 21.53 25.84 2.77
CA ALA A 552 21.84 27.25 2.66
C ALA A 552 21.61 27.98 4.00
N THR A 553 22.17 27.45 5.08
CA THR A 553 22.11 28.07 6.42
C THR A 553 22.77 29.45 6.35
N LEU A 554 22.07 30.50 6.78
CA LEU A 554 22.55 31.87 6.63
C LEU A 554 23.81 32.08 7.48
N LYS A 555 24.90 32.52 6.85
CA LYS A 555 26.19 32.77 7.52
C LYS A 555 26.21 34.04 8.39
N VAL A 556 25.11 34.78 8.39
CA VAL A 556 24.91 36.02 9.15
C VAL A 556 23.56 35.89 9.83
N GLY A 557 23.53 36.03 11.15
CA GLY A 557 22.29 36.02 11.91
C GLY A 557 21.52 37.34 11.78
N GLY A 558 20.20 37.24 11.69
CA GLY A 558 19.26 38.35 11.56
C GLY A 558 18.32 38.51 12.75
N GLN A 559 17.31 39.36 12.56
CA GLN A 559 16.23 39.62 13.51
C GLN A 559 14.97 38.88 13.08
N VAL A 560 14.20 38.34 14.03
CA VAL A 560 12.90 37.73 13.77
C VAL A 560 11.79 38.77 13.94
N LEU A 561 10.86 38.82 12.99
CA LEU A 561 9.57 39.52 13.12
C LEU A 561 8.43 38.49 13.12
N ALA A 562 7.34 38.77 13.84
CA ALA A 562 6.18 37.89 13.96
C ALA A 562 4.85 38.63 13.77
N LEU A 563 3.84 37.95 13.23
CA LEU A 563 2.44 38.39 13.12
C LEU A 563 1.46 37.20 13.08
N GLY A 564 0.16 37.51 13.19
CA GLY A 564 -0.94 36.56 13.31
C GLY A 564 -1.47 36.48 14.75
N GLU A 565 -2.05 35.33 15.10
CA GLU A 565 -2.51 35.04 16.47
C GLU A 565 -1.35 34.61 17.39
N ASN A 566 -1.48 34.91 18.69
CA ASN A 566 -0.51 34.60 19.75
C ASN A 566 -1.15 33.86 20.95
N GLY A 567 -2.35 33.28 20.79
CA GLY A 567 -3.10 32.64 21.89
C GLY A 567 -2.36 31.50 22.61
N MET A 568 -1.41 30.86 21.93
CA MET A 568 -0.50 29.84 22.48
C MET A 568 0.93 30.36 22.65
N ARG A 569 1.13 31.69 22.71
CA ARG A 569 2.45 32.39 22.72
C ARG A 569 3.31 32.11 21.47
N GLN A 570 2.73 31.65 20.37
CA GLN A 570 3.44 31.19 19.17
C GLN A 570 4.18 32.29 18.38
N LEU A 571 3.92 33.57 18.64
CA LEU A 571 4.69 34.70 18.09
C LEU A 571 5.98 35.00 18.86
N GLY A 572 6.16 34.46 20.07
CA GLY A 572 7.25 34.87 20.96
C GLY A 572 7.06 36.29 21.52
N LEU A 573 5.80 36.73 21.63
CA LEU A 573 5.40 38.01 22.23
C LEU A 573 4.69 37.73 23.56
N SER A 574 4.67 38.71 24.47
CA SER A 574 4.12 38.57 25.83
C SER A 574 2.63 38.15 25.81
N ALA A 575 2.17 37.49 26.88
CA ALA A 575 0.81 36.96 26.96
C ALA A 575 -0.27 38.04 26.79
N ASN A 576 0.02 39.26 27.23
CA ASN A 576 -0.79 40.47 27.04
C ASN A 576 -0.90 40.96 25.58
N ILE A 577 -0.29 40.25 24.63
CA ILE A 577 -0.41 40.46 23.18
C ILE A 577 -1.15 39.26 22.60
N PRO A 578 -2.48 39.32 22.36
CA PRO A 578 -3.24 38.18 21.84
C PRO A 578 -3.06 37.98 20.33
N GLU A 579 -2.80 39.05 19.57
CA GLU A 579 -2.64 39.03 18.12
C GLU A 579 -1.83 40.24 17.61
N ARG A 580 -1.30 40.13 16.39
CA ARG A 580 -0.66 41.23 15.65
C ARG A 580 -0.97 41.14 14.16
N GLN A 581 -1.64 42.15 13.60
CA GLN A 581 -1.76 42.31 12.15
C GLN A 581 -0.40 42.59 11.50
N ASN A 582 0.36 43.54 12.03
CA ASN A 582 1.60 44.03 11.41
C ASN A 582 2.83 43.39 12.08
N ALA A 583 3.79 42.91 11.28
CA ALA A 583 5.03 42.28 11.75
C ALA A 583 5.72 43.07 12.88
N GLN A 584 5.90 42.46 14.06
CA GLN A 584 6.61 43.04 15.21
C GLN A 584 7.91 42.29 15.51
N PRO A 585 8.98 42.97 15.95
CA PRO A 585 10.20 42.30 16.40
C PRO A 585 9.97 41.34 17.58
N VAL A 586 10.58 40.16 17.50
CA VAL A 586 10.66 39.18 18.58
C VAL A 586 12.00 39.35 19.30
N ALA A 587 11.97 39.45 20.64
CA ALA A 587 13.12 39.84 21.46
C ALA A 587 14.09 38.67 21.77
N ILE A 588 14.49 37.93 20.74
CA ILE A 588 15.31 36.71 20.90
C ILE A 588 16.74 37.10 21.35
N PRO A 589 17.36 36.41 22.33
CA PRO A 589 18.64 36.84 22.94
C PRO A 589 19.87 36.81 22.00
N GLU A 590 19.77 36.11 20.88
CA GLU A 590 20.85 35.88 19.92
C GLU A 590 20.37 36.11 18.49
N LYS A 591 21.31 36.26 17.55
CA LYS A 591 20.95 36.46 16.15
C LYS A 591 20.53 35.13 15.52
N VAL A 592 19.46 35.16 14.74
CA VAL A 592 18.85 33.94 14.17
C VAL A 592 19.36 33.68 12.76
N ILE A 593 19.82 32.46 12.47
CA ILE A 593 20.28 32.02 11.14
C ILE A 593 19.27 31.13 10.41
N GLN A 594 18.27 30.59 11.12
CA GLN A 594 17.14 29.90 10.51
C GLN A 594 15.89 29.99 11.40
N ILE A 595 14.72 30.08 10.77
CA ILE A 595 13.40 29.97 11.43
C ILE A 595 12.66 28.72 10.96
N ALA A 596 11.82 28.17 11.83
CA ALA A 596 10.82 27.15 11.55
C ALA A 596 9.54 27.45 12.35
N ALA A 597 8.38 27.13 11.77
CA ALA A 597 7.09 27.26 12.43
C ALA A 597 6.30 25.97 12.14
N GLY A 598 5.76 25.36 13.18
CA GLY A 598 4.69 24.37 13.07
C GLY A 598 3.33 25.07 13.09
N PRO A 599 2.22 24.34 12.92
CA PRO A 599 0.86 24.81 13.16
C PRO A 599 0.68 25.72 14.40
N MET A 600 1.16 25.31 15.58
CA MET A 600 0.89 26.00 16.86
C MET A 600 2.14 26.39 17.66
N HIS A 601 3.34 26.24 17.10
CA HIS A 601 4.60 26.61 17.75
C HIS A 601 5.68 27.04 16.76
N SER A 602 6.79 27.50 17.31
CA SER A 602 7.90 28.13 16.60
C SER A 602 9.23 27.63 17.17
N ALA A 603 10.23 27.49 16.30
CA ALA A 603 11.61 27.16 16.67
C ALA A 603 12.59 27.97 15.83
N VAL A 604 13.66 28.47 16.44
CA VAL A 604 14.70 29.26 15.76
C VAL A 604 16.09 28.72 16.08
N LEU A 605 16.98 28.77 15.09
CA LEU A 605 18.39 28.40 15.21
C LEU A 605 19.27 29.65 15.21
N THR A 606 20.21 29.75 16.16
CA THR A 606 21.05 30.94 16.36
C THR A 606 22.45 30.79 15.77
N ASP A 607 23.15 31.93 15.60
CA ASP A 607 24.55 31.97 15.18
C ASP A 607 25.53 31.37 16.22
N LYS A 608 25.08 31.08 17.45
CA LYS A 608 25.81 30.34 18.48
C LYS A 608 25.32 28.90 18.68
N ASN A 609 24.67 28.33 17.67
CA ASN A 609 24.25 26.92 17.65
C ASN A 609 23.26 26.55 18.79
N GLN A 610 22.40 27.49 19.20
CA GLN A 610 21.30 27.24 20.14
C GLN A 610 19.97 27.08 19.38
N ILE A 611 19.03 26.33 19.96
CA ILE A 611 17.61 26.35 19.55
C ILE A 611 16.80 27.00 20.66
N TYR A 612 16.09 28.08 20.31
CA TYR A 612 15.03 28.65 21.13
C TYR A 612 13.67 28.25 20.55
N SER A 613 12.72 27.87 21.40
CA SER A 613 11.39 27.40 20.98
C SER A 613 10.28 27.96 21.86
N PHE A 614 9.16 28.32 21.23
CA PHE A 614 8.03 29.02 21.85
C PHE A 614 6.71 28.69 21.15
N GLY A 615 5.62 28.55 21.90
CA GLY A 615 4.32 28.11 21.38
C GLY A 615 3.62 27.13 22.32
N CYS A 616 2.67 26.36 21.78
CA CYS A 616 2.04 25.23 22.47
C CYS A 616 3.09 24.17 22.86
N ASN A 617 2.98 23.63 24.08
CA ASN A 617 3.88 22.61 24.63
C ASN A 617 3.16 21.38 25.21
N ASP A 618 1.85 21.22 24.95
CA ASP A 618 0.99 20.14 25.44
C ASP A 618 1.57 18.77 25.08
N GLU A 619 1.91 18.60 23.80
CA GLU A 619 2.54 17.41 23.21
C GLU A 619 4.09 17.50 23.25
N LYS A 620 4.62 18.36 24.14
CA LYS A 620 6.04 18.67 24.40
C LYS A 620 6.90 19.02 23.17
N ALA A 621 6.27 19.66 22.17
CA ALA A 621 6.90 20.07 20.92
C ALA A 621 8.01 21.13 21.05
N LEU A 622 8.15 21.80 22.20
CA LEU A 622 9.22 22.79 22.43
C LEU A 622 10.56 22.13 22.82
N GLY A 623 10.56 20.96 23.45
CA GLY A 623 11.79 20.19 23.76
C GLY A 623 12.54 20.63 25.02
N HIS A 624 11.90 21.45 25.85
CA HIS A 624 12.39 21.89 27.16
C HIS A 624 11.23 21.92 28.17
N THR A 625 11.55 22.03 29.46
CA THR A 625 10.60 22.05 30.57
C THR A 625 10.38 23.44 31.15
N GLU A 626 10.97 24.48 30.57
CA GLU A 626 10.81 25.86 31.04
C GLU A 626 9.50 26.45 30.50
N ASN A 627 8.73 27.09 31.38
CA ASN A 627 7.37 27.64 31.16
C ASN A 627 6.17 26.69 31.37
N ASP A 628 6.30 25.58 32.12
CA ASP A 628 5.13 24.89 32.72
C ASP A 628 4.72 25.51 34.10
N ASP A 629 5.48 26.50 34.62
CA ASP A 629 5.17 27.22 35.87
C ASP A 629 4.13 28.35 35.64
N GLU A 630 2.86 28.09 35.98
CA GLU A 630 1.76 29.08 35.89
C GLU A 630 1.83 30.18 36.98
N ASP A 631 2.67 30.02 38.00
CA ASP A 631 2.69 30.80 39.26
C ASP A 631 3.66 32.01 39.28
N SER A 632 4.16 32.50 38.14
CA SER A 632 5.04 33.69 38.12
C SER A 632 4.31 34.97 37.71
N ASP A 633 4.04 35.85 38.69
CA ASP A 633 3.24 37.10 38.59
C ASP A 633 3.76 38.16 37.59
N ASP A 634 4.87 37.93 36.87
CA ASP A 634 5.50 38.92 35.98
C ASP A 634 5.31 38.57 34.49
N GLU A 635 4.10 38.80 33.98
CA GLU A 635 3.74 38.60 32.57
C GLU A 635 4.47 39.53 31.57
N SER A 636 5.40 40.38 32.04
CA SER A 636 6.01 41.44 31.23
C SER A 636 7.22 40.97 30.40
N GLU A 637 7.97 39.96 30.85
CA GLU A 637 9.20 39.49 30.21
C GLU A 637 9.01 38.15 29.47
N VAL A 638 9.35 38.09 28.18
CA VAL A 638 9.28 36.86 27.39
C VAL A 638 10.53 36.03 27.58
N LYS A 639 10.43 34.95 28.36
CA LYS A 639 11.50 33.96 28.54
C LYS A 639 11.43 32.87 27.47
N PHE A 640 12.36 32.93 26.53
CA PHE A 640 12.55 31.91 25.51
C PHE A 640 13.30 30.72 26.10
N GLY A 641 12.61 29.60 26.32
CA GLY A 641 13.25 28.37 26.75
C GLY A 641 14.25 27.88 25.70
N SER A 642 15.45 27.50 26.17
CA SER A 642 16.52 26.98 25.33
C SER A 642 16.52 25.46 25.39
N VAL A 643 16.65 24.80 24.24
CA VAL A 643 16.74 23.33 24.19
C VAL A 643 18.15 22.88 24.57
N ASP A 644 18.28 22.01 25.58
CA ASP A 644 19.58 21.49 26.03
C ASP A 644 20.09 20.35 25.14
N PHE A 645 21.12 20.63 24.35
CA PHE A 645 21.81 19.64 23.52
C PHE A 645 23.05 19.03 24.19
N THR A 646 23.47 19.48 25.37
CA THR A 646 24.76 19.08 25.98
C THR A 646 24.83 17.59 26.31
N LYS A 647 23.67 16.96 26.59
CA LYS A 647 23.54 15.52 26.86
C LYS A 647 23.75 14.64 25.62
N ILE A 648 23.53 15.16 24.41
CA ILE A 648 23.49 14.39 23.16
C ILE A 648 24.57 14.81 22.15
N ILE A 649 24.79 16.11 21.95
CA ILE A 649 25.85 16.65 21.10
C ILE A 649 27.16 16.70 21.90
N THR A 650 27.77 15.52 22.06
CA THR A 650 29.01 15.34 22.83
C THR A 650 30.28 15.75 22.06
N ASN A 651 30.18 15.93 20.75
CA ASN A 651 31.28 16.33 19.88
C ASN A 651 31.30 17.86 19.66
N LYS A 652 32.36 18.54 20.08
CA LYS A 652 32.51 20.00 19.91
C LYS A 652 32.52 20.50 18.46
N ASN A 653 32.74 19.61 17.48
CA ASN A 653 32.72 19.93 16.06
C ASN A 653 31.34 19.66 15.41
N GLU A 654 30.40 19.10 16.14
CA GLU A 654 29.04 18.86 15.67
C GLU A 654 28.18 20.11 15.86
N GLN A 655 27.52 20.54 14.78
CA GLN A 655 26.76 21.79 14.70
C GLN A 655 25.43 21.53 13.99
N ILE A 656 24.37 22.17 14.46
CA ILE A 656 23.03 22.15 13.86
C ILE A 656 23.07 22.99 12.59
N ILE A 657 22.59 22.43 11.48
CA ILE A 657 22.58 23.06 10.15
C ILE A 657 21.16 23.29 9.62
N GLN A 658 20.17 22.57 10.16
CA GLN A 658 18.76 22.72 9.79
C GLN A 658 17.86 22.44 10.99
N VAL A 659 16.77 23.21 11.13
CA VAL A 659 15.62 22.94 12.01
C VAL A 659 14.32 22.87 11.18
N VAL A 660 13.39 22.00 11.57
CA VAL A 660 12.03 21.88 10.99
C VAL A 660 11.01 21.59 12.10
N ALA A 661 9.75 21.97 11.90
CA ALA A 661 8.65 21.76 12.84
C ALA A 661 7.38 21.30 12.11
N GLY A 662 6.60 20.43 12.76
CA GLY A 662 5.27 19.99 12.34
C GLY A 662 4.20 20.33 13.38
N ASP A 663 3.06 19.63 13.41
CA ASP A 663 1.90 19.95 14.27
C ASP A 663 2.20 19.81 15.76
N SER A 664 3.01 18.81 16.13
CA SER A 664 3.38 18.53 17.53
C SER A 664 4.76 17.88 17.66
N HIS A 665 5.63 18.10 16.68
CA HIS A 665 7.02 17.64 16.71
C HIS A 665 7.98 18.69 16.15
N THR A 666 9.23 18.62 16.57
CA THR A 666 10.33 19.44 16.05
C THR A 666 11.53 18.53 15.80
N MET A 667 12.29 18.77 14.73
CA MET A 667 13.52 18.03 14.42
C MET A 667 14.65 18.96 13.96
N ILE A 668 15.88 18.52 14.21
CA ILE A 668 17.11 19.16 13.79
C ILE A 668 18.02 18.19 13.04
N LEU A 669 18.81 18.72 12.10
CA LEU A 669 19.88 18.02 11.38
C LEU A 669 21.22 18.64 11.76
N THR A 670 22.24 17.80 12.02
CA THR A 670 23.60 18.24 12.30
C THR A 670 24.54 18.06 11.10
N ASN A 671 25.64 18.81 11.08
CA ASN A 671 26.67 18.82 10.04
C ASN A 671 27.38 17.45 9.82
N VAL A 672 27.32 16.54 10.79
CA VAL A 672 27.80 15.15 10.66
C VAL A 672 26.75 14.20 10.06
N GLY A 673 25.53 14.69 9.80
CA GLY A 673 24.43 13.97 9.18
C GLY A 673 23.53 13.20 10.15
N LYS A 674 23.58 13.52 11.45
CA LYS A 674 22.64 12.99 12.46
C LYS A 674 21.37 13.81 12.54
N VAL A 675 20.27 13.17 12.90
CA VAL A 675 18.97 13.82 13.13
C VAL A 675 18.53 13.59 14.57
N TYR A 676 18.11 14.66 15.23
CA TYR A 676 17.50 14.62 16.56
C TYR A 676 16.09 15.20 16.50
N GLY A 677 15.18 14.71 17.34
CA GLY A 677 13.80 15.17 17.37
C GLY A 677 13.12 15.03 18.73
N TRP A 678 12.01 15.75 18.91
CA TRP A 678 11.20 15.73 20.12
C TRP A 678 9.73 16.04 19.79
N GLY A 679 8.83 15.85 20.76
CA GLY A 679 7.38 15.88 20.60
C GLY A 679 6.79 14.53 20.19
N THR A 680 5.81 14.53 19.28
CA THR A 680 5.05 13.35 18.84
C THR A 680 4.40 13.55 17.46
N PHE A 681 4.08 12.46 16.75
CA PHE A 681 3.19 12.49 15.58
C PHE A 681 1.75 12.15 16.00
N ARG A 682 0.76 12.76 15.33
CA ARG A 682 -0.67 12.58 15.62
C ARG A 682 -1.40 11.87 14.49
N SER A 683 -2.43 11.13 14.87
CA SER A 683 -3.30 10.34 14.01
C SER A 683 -4.73 10.84 14.17
N SER A 684 -5.45 10.99 13.05
CA SER A 684 -6.85 11.43 13.06
C SER A 684 -7.80 10.44 13.76
N THR A 685 -7.37 9.18 13.92
CA THR A 685 -8.14 8.12 14.59
C THR A 685 -7.72 7.87 16.04
N ASN A 686 -6.45 8.09 16.38
CA ASN A 686 -5.88 7.68 17.68
C ASN A 686 -5.31 8.84 18.53
N GLY A 687 -5.22 10.06 18.01
CA GLY A 687 -4.51 11.17 18.67
C GLY A 687 -2.98 11.01 18.60
N PRO A 688 -2.22 11.51 19.58
CA PRO A 688 -0.76 11.35 19.62
C PRO A 688 -0.37 9.88 19.76
N PHE A 689 0.52 9.38 18.88
CA PHE A 689 0.89 7.96 18.85
C PHE A 689 2.41 7.69 18.95
N GLY A 690 3.22 8.73 19.11
CA GLY A 690 4.65 8.66 19.43
C GLY A 690 5.55 9.35 18.40
N LEU A 691 6.85 9.43 18.70
CA LEU A 691 7.87 9.95 17.76
C LEU A 691 8.79 8.84 17.22
N ILE A 692 9.50 8.15 18.12
CA ILE A 692 10.26 6.92 17.81
C ILE A 692 9.55 5.71 18.42
N THR A 693 9.27 5.79 19.74
CA THR A 693 8.59 4.74 20.49
C THR A 693 7.09 4.98 20.48
N LYS A 694 6.32 3.92 20.23
CA LYS A 694 4.85 3.99 20.23
C LYS A 694 4.29 4.46 21.57
N ASN A 695 3.31 5.35 21.49
CA ASN A 695 2.61 5.98 22.63
C ASN A 695 3.55 6.72 23.59
N LYS A 696 4.76 7.10 23.15
CA LYS A 696 5.71 7.91 23.92
C LYS A 696 5.93 9.25 23.24
N ILE A 697 5.51 10.30 23.92
CA ILE A 697 5.87 11.70 23.62
C ILE A 697 7.30 11.90 24.14
N GLU A 698 8.17 12.51 23.33
CA GLU A 698 9.58 12.74 23.69
C GLU A 698 9.75 14.20 24.15
N SER A 699 9.93 14.43 25.45
CA SER A 699 10.02 15.78 26.03
C SER A 699 11.40 16.43 25.97
N GLU A 700 12.43 15.65 25.69
CA GLU A 700 13.81 16.10 25.41
C GLU A 700 14.24 15.57 24.04
N PRO A 701 15.24 16.19 23.37
CA PRO A 701 15.73 15.72 22.07
C PRO A 701 16.30 14.29 22.10
N VAL A 702 15.79 13.42 21.23
CA VAL A 702 16.26 12.04 21.04
C VAL A 702 16.81 11.80 19.63
N GLU A 703 17.84 10.96 19.51
CA GLU A 703 18.47 10.63 18.22
C GLU A 703 17.56 9.73 17.39
N ILE A 704 17.24 10.14 16.16
CA ILE A 704 16.42 9.38 15.22
C ILE A 704 17.31 8.32 14.53
N PRO A 705 17.09 7.00 14.76
CA PRO A 705 17.96 5.97 14.20
C PRO A 705 17.75 5.84 12.68
N LEU A 706 18.79 6.20 11.92
CA LEU A 706 18.79 6.22 10.45
C LEU A 706 20.00 5.44 9.90
N PRO A 707 19.87 4.76 8.74
CA PRO A 707 20.90 3.83 8.23
C PRO A 707 22.03 4.52 7.45
N GLU A 708 21.84 5.78 7.06
CA GLU A 708 22.77 6.58 6.27
C GLU A 708 22.81 8.01 6.82
N LYS A 709 23.89 8.77 6.54
CA LYS A 709 23.94 10.19 6.89
C LYS A 709 22.90 10.98 6.11
N ILE A 710 22.21 11.86 6.80
CA ILE A 710 21.22 12.77 6.22
C ILE A 710 21.87 14.09 5.81
N ILE A 711 21.41 14.67 4.70
CA ILE A 711 21.88 15.96 4.16
C ILE A 711 20.79 17.03 4.09
N LYS A 712 19.51 16.63 4.21
CA LYS A 712 18.35 17.51 4.35
C LYS A 712 17.21 16.77 5.06
N ILE A 713 16.47 17.48 5.90
CA ILE A 713 15.18 17.04 6.44
C ILE A 713 14.04 17.93 5.95
N ALA A 714 12.82 17.41 5.88
CA ALA A 714 11.62 18.19 5.57
C ALA A 714 10.43 17.65 6.35
N SER A 715 9.69 18.52 7.04
CA SER A 715 8.53 18.15 7.86
C SER A 715 7.23 18.65 7.23
N GLY A 716 6.19 17.82 7.27
CA GLY A 716 4.80 18.25 7.13
C GLY A 716 4.17 18.41 8.52
N HIS A 717 2.86 18.22 8.66
CA HIS A 717 2.23 18.31 9.98
C HIS A 717 2.61 17.11 10.87
N ASP A 718 2.27 15.91 10.42
CA ASP A 718 2.42 14.68 11.21
C ASP A 718 3.44 13.69 10.62
N PHE A 719 4.31 14.14 9.72
CA PHE A 719 5.31 13.27 9.12
C PHE A 719 6.58 14.04 8.75
N VAL A 720 7.68 13.31 8.58
CA VAL A 720 8.99 13.84 8.23
C VAL A 720 9.65 12.99 7.13
N LEU A 721 10.42 13.67 6.29
CA LEU A 721 11.29 13.10 5.26
C LEU A 721 12.76 13.35 5.61
N PHE A 722 13.60 12.37 5.28
CA PHE A 722 15.06 12.44 5.42
C PHE A 722 15.70 12.08 4.08
N LEU A 723 16.56 12.95 3.55
CA LEU A 723 17.34 12.72 2.32
C LEU A 723 18.79 12.39 2.69
N SER A 724 19.34 11.27 2.21
CA SER A 724 20.70 10.85 2.53
C SER A 724 21.77 11.30 1.54
N GLU A 725 23.05 11.19 1.91
CA GLU A 725 24.21 11.50 1.05
C GLU A 725 24.28 10.62 -0.22
N THR A 726 23.53 9.51 -0.29
CA THR A 726 23.39 8.65 -1.48
C THR A 726 22.21 9.03 -2.39
N GLY A 727 21.37 9.98 -1.98
CA GLY A 727 20.12 10.34 -2.65
C GLY A 727 18.96 9.37 -2.41
N CYS A 728 19.04 8.52 -1.38
CA CYS A 728 17.90 7.77 -0.86
C CYS A 728 17.02 8.68 0.01
N VAL A 729 15.70 8.46 -0.04
CA VAL A 729 14.73 9.18 0.80
C VAL A 729 14.03 8.21 1.73
N TYR A 730 13.92 8.59 3.00
CA TYR A 730 13.26 7.86 4.08
C TYR A 730 12.10 8.70 4.63
N SER A 731 11.06 8.05 5.18
CA SER A 731 9.93 8.74 5.82
C SER A 731 9.59 8.14 7.19
N SER A 732 9.07 8.96 8.10
CA SER A 732 8.48 8.56 9.38
C SER A 732 7.27 9.44 9.75
N GLY A 733 6.37 8.92 10.58
CA GLY A 733 5.19 9.63 11.11
C GLY A 733 3.85 9.03 10.67
N ASN A 734 2.81 9.86 10.58
CA ASN A 734 1.48 9.48 10.11
C ASN A 734 1.49 9.13 8.61
N GLY A 735 0.73 8.11 8.21
CA GLY A 735 0.57 7.67 6.82
C GLY A 735 -0.89 7.59 6.33
N GLU A 736 -1.87 8.08 7.10
CA GLU A 736 -3.31 8.00 6.84
C GLU A 736 -3.73 8.56 5.46
N THR A 737 -3.05 9.59 4.96
CA THR A 737 -3.32 10.21 3.64
C THR A 737 -2.28 9.82 2.57
N GLY A 738 -1.39 8.86 2.86
CA GLY A 738 -0.34 8.41 1.95
C GLY A 738 0.97 9.22 2.04
N GLN A 739 1.06 10.15 2.99
CA GLN A 739 2.18 11.07 3.17
C GLN A 739 3.52 10.42 3.61
N LEU A 740 3.56 9.11 3.83
CA LEU A 740 4.81 8.34 3.98
C LEU A 740 5.35 7.77 2.65
N GLY A 741 4.52 7.63 1.62
CA GLY A 741 4.88 7.07 0.31
C GLY A 741 5.37 5.62 0.25
N ARG A 742 5.38 4.91 1.37
CA ARG A 742 5.86 3.51 1.50
C ARG A 742 4.82 2.55 2.09
N ILE A 743 3.60 3.04 2.33
CA ILE A 743 2.53 2.34 3.06
C ILE A 743 1.25 2.44 2.23
N SER A 744 0.63 1.31 1.88
CA SER A 744 -0.65 1.32 1.16
C SER A 744 -1.81 1.75 2.05
N ARG A 745 -2.87 2.31 1.45
CA ARG A 745 -4.10 2.79 2.13
C ARG A 745 -4.63 1.85 3.21
N TYR A 746 -4.91 0.60 2.85
CA TYR A 746 -5.37 -0.44 3.80
C TYR A 746 -4.38 -0.68 4.97
N SER A 747 -3.07 -0.52 4.73
CA SER A 747 -2.06 -0.63 5.78
C SER A 747 -2.01 0.58 6.71
N ALA A 748 -2.31 1.79 6.21
CA ALA A 748 -2.40 2.98 7.03
C ALA A 748 -3.69 2.96 7.88
N GLU A 749 -4.85 2.77 7.22
CA GLU A 749 -6.18 2.81 7.85
C GLU A 749 -6.38 1.74 8.94
N TYR A 750 -5.87 0.52 8.77
CA TYR A 750 -6.28 -0.62 9.62
C TYR A 750 -5.27 -1.13 10.65
N SER A 751 -4.00 -0.68 10.65
CA SER A 751 -2.97 -0.87 11.72
C SER A 751 -2.77 -2.27 12.36
N ARG A 752 -3.38 -3.34 11.82
CA ARG A 752 -3.48 -4.67 12.46
C ARG A 752 -2.31 -5.63 12.23
N HIS A 753 -1.30 -5.24 11.46
CA HIS A 753 -0.08 -6.01 11.24
C HIS A 753 1.14 -5.09 11.44
N GLY A 754 1.85 -5.24 12.56
CA GLY A 754 3.05 -4.46 12.91
C GLY A 754 2.83 -3.13 13.65
N GLY A 755 1.58 -2.81 14.05
CA GLY A 755 1.26 -1.62 14.84
C GLY A 755 1.59 -0.29 14.15
N THR A 756 1.62 0.79 14.95
CA THR A 756 2.11 2.11 14.53
C THR A 756 3.64 2.21 14.50
N GLU A 757 4.35 1.26 15.13
CA GLU A 757 5.82 1.23 15.26
C GLU A 757 6.54 1.24 13.90
N ARG A 758 5.98 0.57 12.89
CA ARG A 758 6.49 0.60 11.50
C ARG A 758 6.31 1.94 10.77
N LEU A 759 5.47 2.83 11.32
CA LEU A 759 5.24 4.17 10.81
C LEU A 759 6.23 5.15 11.46
N LEU A 760 6.46 5.00 12.78
CA LEU A 760 7.47 5.73 13.56
C LEU A 760 8.91 5.37 13.21
N THR A 761 9.17 4.12 12.81
CA THR A 761 10.49 3.69 12.35
C THR A 761 10.76 4.30 10.96
N PRO A 762 11.85 5.08 10.78
CA PRO A 762 12.26 5.57 9.46
C PRO A 762 12.56 4.41 8.51
N ALA A 763 11.97 4.43 7.31
CA ALA A 763 12.21 3.42 6.29
C ALA A 763 12.20 4.05 4.89
N PRO A 764 12.92 3.47 3.92
CA PRO A 764 13.07 4.06 2.59
C PRO A 764 11.74 4.10 1.82
N ILE A 765 11.62 5.06 0.91
CA ILE A 765 10.44 5.25 0.06
C ILE A 765 10.66 4.56 -1.29
N GLU A 766 9.77 3.63 -1.65
CA GLU A 766 9.77 2.95 -2.94
C GLU A 766 8.89 3.69 -3.96
N TYR A 767 9.43 4.00 -5.14
CA TYR A 767 8.71 4.65 -6.24
C TYR A 767 8.24 3.66 -7.32
N ASN A 768 7.11 3.97 -7.96
CA ASN A 768 6.49 3.10 -8.95
C ASN A 768 7.24 3.14 -10.31
N ARG A 769 7.96 2.06 -10.63
CA ARG A 769 8.80 1.97 -11.85
C ARG A 769 8.02 1.88 -13.17
N LYS A 770 6.68 1.81 -13.18
CA LYS A 770 5.89 1.58 -14.41
C LYS A 770 6.09 2.65 -15.50
N ASN A 771 6.33 3.91 -15.12
CA ASN A 771 6.36 5.04 -16.07
C ASN A 771 7.77 5.60 -16.34
N LEU A 772 8.81 5.14 -15.64
CA LEU A 772 10.16 5.71 -15.70
C LEU A 772 11.20 4.66 -16.12
N LYS A 773 12.03 4.98 -17.13
CA LYS A 773 12.87 4.04 -17.89
C LYS A 773 14.05 3.47 -17.08
N GLU A 774 13.81 2.39 -16.32
CA GLU A 774 14.76 1.41 -15.76
C GLU A 774 16.00 1.90 -14.97
N LYS A 775 16.30 3.20 -14.91
CA LYS A 775 17.29 3.79 -14.02
C LYS A 775 16.82 3.75 -12.57
N GLN A 776 17.76 3.55 -11.65
CA GLN A 776 17.56 3.91 -10.25
C GLN A 776 17.57 5.44 -10.15
N LEU A 777 16.46 6.03 -9.71
CA LEU A 777 16.38 7.46 -9.44
C LEU A 777 17.21 7.79 -8.18
N VAL A 778 18.08 8.80 -8.31
CA VAL A 778 18.77 9.47 -7.22
C VAL A 778 17.99 10.76 -6.96
N PHE A 779 17.58 11.00 -5.72
CA PHE A 779 16.86 12.22 -5.37
C PHE A 779 17.84 13.34 -5.03
N SER A 780 17.74 14.45 -5.77
CA SER A 780 18.55 15.65 -5.55
C SER A 780 17.96 16.57 -4.48
N ASP A 781 16.63 16.56 -4.29
CA ASP A 781 15.99 17.32 -3.22
C ASP A 781 14.62 16.77 -2.79
N ILE A 782 14.20 17.14 -1.57
CA ILE A 782 12.93 16.82 -0.91
C ILE A 782 12.17 18.08 -0.48
N PHE A 783 10.85 18.06 -0.62
CA PHE A 783 9.95 19.13 -0.18
C PHE A 783 8.68 18.54 0.45
N ALA A 784 8.27 19.06 1.61
CA ALA A 784 7.04 18.66 2.28
C ALA A 784 5.97 19.76 2.17
N SER A 785 4.71 19.34 2.13
CA SER A 785 3.52 20.13 2.45
C SER A 785 2.86 19.55 3.69
N ALA A 786 1.78 20.18 4.19
CA ALA A 786 1.08 19.74 5.40
C ALA A 786 0.76 18.23 5.44
N HIS A 787 0.29 17.69 4.31
CA HIS A 787 -0.22 16.31 4.19
C HIS A 787 0.28 15.56 2.94
N GLY A 788 1.42 15.97 2.38
CA GLY A 788 2.01 15.36 1.18
C GLY A 788 3.41 15.88 0.89
N PHE A 789 4.03 15.42 -0.19
CA PHE A 789 5.41 15.78 -0.52
C PHE A 789 5.74 15.70 -2.01
N PHE A 790 6.83 16.36 -2.38
CA PHE A 790 7.45 16.33 -3.70
C PHE A 790 8.92 15.88 -3.60
N LEU A 791 9.34 14.98 -4.50
CA LEU A 791 10.72 14.51 -4.64
C LEU A 791 11.28 14.94 -6.00
N LYS A 792 12.44 15.60 -6.02
CA LYS A 792 13.12 16.04 -7.25
C LYS A 792 14.27 15.09 -7.61
N ALA A 793 14.15 14.34 -8.71
CA ALA A 793 15.21 13.46 -9.19
C ALA A 793 16.33 14.24 -9.90
N GLU A 794 17.59 13.90 -9.62
CA GLU A 794 18.80 14.58 -10.16
C GLU A 794 18.86 14.54 -11.69
N ASP A 795 18.59 13.36 -12.25
CA ASP A 795 19.02 12.98 -13.61
C ASP A 795 18.16 13.58 -14.74
N GLN A 796 16.94 14.05 -14.44
CA GLN A 796 15.93 14.46 -15.44
C GLN A 796 14.97 15.60 -14.99
N ASN A 797 15.20 16.26 -13.85
CA ASN A 797 14.28 17.25 -13.25
C ASN A 797 12.85 16.70 -12.99
N ILE A 798 12.69 15.38 -12.95
CA ILE A 798 11.40 14.72 -12.66
C ILE A 798 10.96 15.05 -11.24
N SER A 799 9.71 15.48 -11.11
CA SER A 799 9.01 15.62 -9.83
C SER A 799 8.08 14.42 -9.60
N LEU A 800 8.19 13.77 -8.45
CA LEU A 800 7.22 12.77 -7.99
C LEU A 800 6.46 13.29 -6.77
N GLY A 801 5.14 13.11 -6.77
CA GLY A 801 4.22 13.51 -5.70
C GLY A 801 3.70 12.33 -4.88
N CYS A 802 3.37 12.61 -3.61
CA CYS A 802 2.75 11.66 -2.70
C CYS A 802 1.93 12.37 -1.60
N GLY A 803 0.92 11.71 -1.03
CA GLY A 803 0.05 12.24 0.03
C GLY A 803 -1.35 12.67 -0.44
N LEU A 804 -1.97 13.55 0.34
CA LEU A 804 -3.33 14.05 0.12
C LEU A 804 -3.44 14.86 -1.18
N ASN A 805 -4.42 14.52 -2.04
CA ASN A 805 -4.68 15.24 -3.29
C ASN A 805 -6.17 15.64 -3.49
N ASN A 806 -6.94 15.76 -2.40
CA ASN A 806 -8.38 16.01 -2.45
C ASN A 806 -8.82 17.34 -3.12
N PHE A 807 -7.88 18.27 -3.31
CA PHE A 807 -8.07 19.53 -4.05
C PHE A 807 -7.06 19.70 -5.20
N HIS A 808 -6.43 18.61 -5.65
CA HIS A 808 -5.36 18.58 -6.67
C HIS A 808 -4.01 19.24 -6.25
N GLN A 809 -3.75 19.40 -4.94
CA GLN A 809 -2.56 20.06 -4.40
C GLN A 809 -1.21 19.37 -4.68
N LEU A 810 -1.19 18.19 -5.30
CA LEU A 810 -0.01 17.47 -5.82
C LEU A 810 0.12 17.54 -7.35
N GLY A 811 -0.77 18.24 -8.06
CA GLY A 811 -0.72 18.39 -9.52
C GLY A 811 -1.33 17.24 -10.32
N PHE A 812 -2.14 16.37 -9.70
CA PHE A 812 -2.90 15.34 -10.41
C PHE A 812 -4.39 15.69 -10.54
N GLU A 813 -4.98 15.35 -11.69
CA GLU A 813 -6.43 15.44 -11.96
C GLU A 813 -7.26 14.53 -11.03
N SER A 814 -6.73 13.39 -10.59
CA SER A 814 -7.41 12.50 -9.63
C SER A 814 -7.43 13.10 -8.22
N THR A 815 -8.60 13.20 -7.58
CA THR A 815 -8.73 13.69 -6.19
C THR A 815 -8.36 12.65 -5.11
N GLU A 816 -8.07 11.41 -5.49
CA GLU A 816 -7.69 10.36 -4.52
C GLU A 816 -6.27 10.59 -3.94
N PRO A 817 -6.03 10.26 -2.64
CA PRO A 817 -4.70 10.37 -2.06
C PRO A 817 -3.71 9.40 -2.70
N ILE A 818 -2.47 9.85 -2.89
CA ILE A 818 -1.39 9.14 -3.56
C ILE A 818 -0.53 8.45 -2.50
N PHE A 819 -0.58 7.11 -2.41
CA PHE A 819 0.10 6.34 -1.35
C PHE A 819 1.54 5.90 -1.68
N PHE A 820 2.02 6.15 -2.90
CA PHE A 820 3.38 5.86 -3.35
C PHE A 820 3.86 6.95 -4.34
N PRO A 821 5.13 7.41 -4.30
CA PRO A 821 5.64 8.44 -5.19
C PRO A 821 5.34 8.14 -6.66
N THR A 822 4.54 9.02 -7.24
CA THR A 822 4.05 8.91 -8.61
C THR A 822 4.54 10.13 -9.38
N TYR A 823 5.04 9.91 -10.60
CA TYR A 823 5.50 10.99 -11.48
C TYR A 823 4.33 11.91 -11.85
N ILE A 824 4.52 13.23 -11.70
CA ILE A 824 3.53 14.27 -11.98
C ILE A 824 3.79 14.87 -13.38
N PRO A 825 2.99 14.54 -14.42
CA PRO A 825 3.27 15.02 -15.79
C PRO A 825 2.98 16.51 -15.99
N SER A 826 2.12 17.12 -15.15
CA SER A 826 1.79 18.55 -15.20
C SER A 826 2.92 19.45 -14.70
N LEU A 827 3.96 18.89 -14.08
CA LEU A 827 5.17 19.59 -13.66
C LEU A 827 6.33 19.52 -14.69
N ASP A 828 6.10 18.94 -15.87
CA ASP A 828 7.08 19.00 -16.96
C ASP A 828 7.28 20.44 -17.47
N GLY A 829 8.43 20.70 -18.10
CA GLY A 829 8.72 21.96 -18.81
C GLY A 829 9.43 23.05 -17.99
N HIS A 830 9.41 23.01 -16.65
CA HIS A 830 10.04 24.01 -15.79
C HIS A 830 11.11 23.40 -14.86
N GLU A 831 12.27 24.04 -14.70
CA GLU A 831 13.30 23.60 -13.75
C GLU A 831 12.95 24.10 -12.34
N TRP A 832 12.24 23.27 -11.57
CA TRP A 832 11.77 23.61 -10.22
C TRP A 832 12.92 23.66 -9.20
N ILE A 833 12.96 24.70 -8.37
CA ILE A 833 13.95 24.86 -7.30
C ILE A 833 13.35 24.79 -5.89
N LYS A 834 12.06 25.09 -5.71
CA LYS A 834 11.34 24.87 -4.45
C LYS A 834 9.88 24.48 -4.71
N PHE A 835 9.35 23.63 -3.85
CA PHE A 835 7.92 23.46 -3.62
C PHE A 835 7.61 23.81 -2.16
N SER A 836 6.44 24.40 -1.91
CA SER A 836 5.88 24.59 -0.57
C SER A 836 4.36 24.44 -0.67
N GLY A 837 3.70 23.84 0.32
CA GLY A 837 2.26 23.63 0.26
C GLY A 837 1.59 23.60 1.62
N GLY A 838 0.42 24.23 1.68
CA GLY A 838 -0.46 24.21 2.85
C GLY A 838 -1.29 22.93 2.92
N LEU A 839 -2.47 23.02 3.56
CA LEU A 839 -3.41 21.89 3.66
C LEU A 839 -3.90 21.42 2.28
N HIS A 840 -4.22 22.38 1.41
CA HIS A 840 -5.03 22.17 0.20
C HIS A 840 -4.52 22.93 -1.04
N HIS A 841 -3.31 23.49 -1.00
CA HIS A 841 -2.69 24.19 -2.12
C HIS A 841 -1.17 24.06 -2.08
N THR A 842 -0.52 24.26 -3.23
CA THR A 842 0.93 24.24 -3.39
C THR A 842 1.38 25.43 -4.25
N LEU A 843 2.47 26.06 -3.82
CA LEU A 843 3.32 26.91 -4.66
C LEU A 843 4.52 26.13 -5.18
N ALA A 844 4.92 26.41 -6.42
CA ALA A 844 6.13 25.90 -7.05
C ALA A 844 6.94 27.07 -7.63
N LEU A 845 8.23 27.09 -7.33
CA LEU A 845 9.18 28.12 -7.76
C LEU A 845 10.11 27.53 -8.82
N ALA A 846 10.10 28.10 -10.02
CA ALA A 846 11.01 27.75 -11.09
C ALA A 846 12.31 28.61 -11.03
N LYS A 847 13.39 28.08 -11.62
CA LYS A 847 14.75 28.65 -11.59
C LYS A 847 14.91 30.00 -12.29
N ASP A 848 13.99 30.35 -13.18
CA ASP A 848 13.89 31.69 -13.78
C ASP A 848 13.35 32.74 -12.80
N GLY A 849 12.78 32.30 -11.67
CA GLY A 849 12.08 33.09 -10.67
C GLY A 849 10.58 33.22 -10.91
N SER A 850 10.00 32.45 -11.85
CA SER A 850 8.56 32.36 -12.04
C SER A 850 7.91 31.53 -10.93
N VAL A 851 6.81 32.03 -10.36
CA VAL A 851 5.99 31.31 -9.36
C VAL A 851 4.74 30.75 -10.00
N PHE A 852 4.39 29.52 -9.63
CA PHE A 852 3.19 28.82 -10.06
C PHE A 852 2.41 28.33 -8.84
N SER A 853 1.09 28.23 -8.96
CA SER A 853 0.21 27.70 -7.93
C SER A 853 -0.78 26.66 -8.47
N PHE A 854 -1.19 25.73 -7.61
CA PHE A 854 -2.20 24.72 -7.88
C PHE A 854 -2.88 24.25 -6.59
N GLY A 855 -4.14 23.79 -6.70
CA GLY A 855 -4.95 23.33 -5.58
C GLY A 855 -6.32 24.02 -5.43
N ARG A 856 -6.73 24.19 -4.17
CA ARG A 856 -7.98 24.84 -3.71
C ARG A 856 -7.93 26.36 -3.91
N HIS A 857 -9.02 26.96 -4.39
CA HIS A 857 -9.06 28.38 -4.80
C HIS A 857 -9.85 29.32 -3.88
N TYR A 858 -10.66 28.79 -2.95
CA TYR A 858 -11.76 29.54 -2.33
C TYR A 858 -11.34 30.76 -1.49
N GLU A 859 -10.17 30.70 -0.85
CA GLU A 859 -9.67 31.73 0.08
C GLU A 859 -8.59 32.62 -0.59
N GLY A 860 -8.43 32.53 -1.92
CA GLY A 860 -7.42 33.32 -2.66
C GLY A 860 -5.99 32.77 -2.55
N GLN A 861 -5.78 31.62 -1.91
CA GLN A 861 -4.46 31.04 -1.60
C GLN A 861 -3.59 30.67 -2.81
N LEU A 862 -4.14 30.78 -4.02
CA LEU A 862 -3.43 30.55 -5.29
C LEU A 862 -2.85 31.84 -5.88
N GLY A 863 -3.29 33.03 -5.43
CA GLY A 863 -2.80 34.32 -5.94
C GLY A 863 -3.27 34.64 -7.36
N ILE A 864 -4.31 33.96 -7.85
CA ILE A 864 -4.82 34.08 -9.22
C ILE A 864 -6.31 34.44 -9.15
N GLU A 865 -6.67 35.56 -9.77
CA GLU A 865 -8.07 36.02 -9.85
C GLU A 865 -8.85 35.33 -10.99
N ASN A 866 -10.18 35.45 -10.97
CA ASN A 866 -11.09 35.00 -12.04
C ASN A 866 -11.11 33.48 -12.33
N ILE A 867 -10.63 32.65 -11.40
CA ILE A 867 -10.76 31.18 -11.45
C ILE A 867 -12.04 30.69 -10.77
N ASP A 868 -12.70 29.71 -11.38
CA ASP A 868 -14.00 29.14 -10.97
C ASP A 868 -13.90 27.67 -10.49
N LYS A 869 -12.73 27.05 -10.68
CA LYS A 869 -12.46 25.63 -10.39
C LYS A 869 -11.15 25.44 -9.61
N HIS A 870 -10.96 24.27 -9.02
CA HIS A 870 -9.66 23.90 -8.45
C HIS A 870 -8.65 23.66 -9.58
N LEU A 871 -7.40 24.03 -9.35
CA LEU A 871 -6.35 23.96 -10.37
C LEU A 871 -5.53 22.68 -10.17
N SER A 872 -5.62 21.75 -11.10
CA SER A 872 -4.83 20.51 -11.13
C SER A 872 -3.51 20.62 -11.89
N GLU A 873 -3.30 21.75 -12.59
CA GLU A 873 -2.09 22.04 -13.36
C GLU A 873 -1.42 23.30 -12.77
N PRO A 874 -0.07 23.33 -12.66
CA PRO A 874 0.66 24.50 -12.17
C PRO A 874 0.36 25.71 -13.05
N THR A 875 -0.34 26.70 -12.49
CA THR A 875 -0.73 27.91 -13.21
C THR A 875 0.14 29.06 -12.74
N ARG A 876 0.71 29.84 -13.66
CA ARG A 876 1.64 30.93 -13.31
C ARG A 876 0.90 32.06 -12.58
N ILE A 877 1.55 32.63 -11.57
CA ILE A 877 1.13 33.88 -10.94
C ILE A 877 1.83 35.03 -11.67
N ASP A 878 1.06 35.89 -12.33
CA ASP A 878 1.61 36.99 -13.13
C ASP A 878 1.92 38.26 -12.30
N ASP A 879 1.21 38.47 -11.19
CA ASP A 879 1.32 39.67 -10.34
C ASP A 879 2.45 39.61 -9.27
N VAL A 880 3.50 38.80 -9.49
CA VAL A 880 4.71 38.79 -8.65
C VAL A 880 5.96 39.21 -9.42
N PRO A 881 6.89 39.96 -8.80
CA PRO A 881 8.24 40.10 -9.32
C PRO A 881 8.99 38.76 -9.31
N LYS A 882 10.16 38.75 -9.95
CA LYS A 882 11.05 37.60 -9.98
C LYS A 882 11.42 37.13 -8.57
N ALA A 883 10.98 35.91 -8.24
CA ALA A 883 11.07 35.36 -6.90
C ALA A 883 12.39 34.64 -6.63
N VAL A 884 12.82 34.67 -5.37
CA VAL A 884 13.96 33.91 -4.84
C VAL A 884 13.57 32.86 -3.81
N ASP A 885 12.44 33.03 -3.12
CA ASP A 885 11.89 32.02 -2.21
C ASP A 885 10.35 32.04 -2.16
N ILE A 886 9.75 30.92 -1.75
CA ILE A 886 8.30 30.74 -1.56
C ILE A 886 7.97 29.97 -0.27
N SER A 887 6.89 30.32 0.42
CA SER A 887 6.42 29.60 1.61
C SER A 887 4.90 29.58 1.70
N CYS A 888 4.32 28.47 2.16
CA CYS A 888 2.89 28.33 2.42
C CYS A 888 2.62 28.05 3.91
N GLY A 889 1.52 28.60 4.43
CA GLY A 889 0.83 28.10 5.63
C GLY A 889 -0.44 27.35 5.25
N ASN A 890 -1.33 27.10 6.21
CA ASN A 890 -2.55 26.32 5.97
C ASN A 890 -3.43 26.87 4.84
N HIS A 891 -3.69 28.18 4.84
CA HIS A 891 -4.57 28.90 3.91
C HIS A 891 -3.92 30.13 3.26
N VAL A 892 -2.63 30.35 3.50
CA VAL A 892 -1.89 31.56 3.11
C VAL A 892 -0.61 31.18 2.37
N SER A 893 -0.18 32.05 1.46
CA SER A 893 0.97 31.89 0.58
C SER A 893 1.84 33.15 0.58
N PHE A 894 3.16 32.95 0.45
CA PHE A 894 4.18 34.00 0.48
C PHE A 894 5.21 33.81 -0.63
N VAL A 895 5.70 34.93 -1.15
CA VAL A 895 6.77 35.02 -2.16
C VAL A 895 7.77 36.09 -1.72
N ILE A 896 9.08 35.79 -1.77
CA ILE A 896 10.16 36.77 -1.57
C ILE A 896 10.76 37.13 -2.94
N ASP A 897 10.88 38.41 -3.26
CA ASP A 897 11.54 38.89 -4.48
C ASP A 897 13.07 39.04 -4.36
N GLU A 898 13.76 39.23 -5.48
CA GLU A 898 15.22 39.44 -5.51
C GLU A 898 15.71 40.73 -4.81
N ASN A 899 14.80 41.58 -4.31
CA ASN A 899 15.09 42.78 -3.50
C ASN A 899 14.84 42.55 -2.00
N GLY A 900 14.48 41.32 -1.57
CA GLY A 900 14.15 41.00 -0.19
C GLY A 900 12.81 41.58 0.29
N LYS A 901 11.86 41.81 -0.63
CA LYS A 901 10.48 42.18 -0.29
C LYS A 901 9.61 40.94 -0.23
N ALA A 902 8.72 40.88 0.75
CA ALA A 902 7.71 39.82 0.86
C ALA A 902 6.36 40.26 0.26
N TYR A 903 5.75 39.34 -0.47
CA TYR A 903 4.40 39.43 -1.01
C TYR A 903 3.57 38.29 -0.42
N SER A 904 2.28 38.53 -0.16
CA SER A 904 1.38 37.53 0.43
C SER A 904 -0.02 37.55 -0.16
N PHE A 905 -0.69 36.40 -0.05
CA PHE A 905 -2.05 36.17 -0.54
C PHE A 905 -2.66 34.93 0.13
N GLY A 906 -3.99 34.80 0.11
CA GLY A 906 -4.75 33.75 0.77
C GLY A 906 -5.62 34.25 1.92
N GLY A 907 -6.05 33.31 2.76
CA GLY A 907 -6.96 33.55 3.88
C GLY A 907 -6.32 34.36 5.00
N GLY A 908 -7.04 35.36 5.49
CA GLY A 908 -6.63 36.34 6.51
C GLY A 908 -7.36 36.23 7.83
N ALA A 909 -8.14 35.16 8.05
CA ALA A 909 -8.92 34.96 9.29
C ALA A 909 -8.07 35.05 10.57
N SER A 910 -6.82 34.59 10.51
CA SER A 910 -5.81 34.66 11.58
C SER A 910 -4.77 35.76 11.35
N LEU A 911 -5.10 36.79 10.56
CA LEU A 911 -4.25 37.94 10.18
C LEU A 911 -2.90 37.62 9.48
N GLN A 912 -2.62 36.33 9.16
CA GLN A 912 -1.31 35.85 8.72
C GLN A 912 -0.71 36.54 7.48
N HIS A 913 -1.50 37.01 6.52
CA HIS A 913 -0.95 37.73 5.35
C HIS A 913 -0.63 39.22 5.65
N GLY A 914 -0.81 39.71 6.87
CA GLY A 914 -0.37 41.06 7.29
C GLY A 914 -1.15 42.27 6.75
N HIS A 915 -2.16 42.08 5.89
CA HIS A 915 -2.89 43.18 5.24
C HIS A 915 -4.15 43.65 6.00
N GLY A 916 -4.57 42.98 7.08
CA GLY A 916 -5.78 43.33 7.84
C GLY A 916 -7.11 43.12 7.11
N GLN A 917 -7.08 42.45 5.95
CA GLN A 917 -8.24 42.04 5.17
C GLN A 917 -8.64 40.60 5.51
N ARG A 918 -9.83 40.16 5.10
CA ARG A 918 -10.32 38.79 5.35
C ARG A 918 -9.68 37.74 4.45
N ASP A 919 -9.54 38.05 3.16
CA ASP A 919 -9.00 37.16 2.13
C ASP A 919 -8.33 38.05 1.07
N VAL A 920 -7.09 37.74 0.66
CA VAL A 920 -6.33 38.52 -0.33
C VAL A 920 -6.06 37.64 -1.55
N LYS A 921 -6.70 37.97 -2.69
CA LYS A 921 -6.85 37.03 -3.83
C LYS A 921 -5.70 37.04 -4.85
N LYS A 922 -4.88 38.08 -4.81
CA LYS A 922 -3.69 38.30 -5.64
C LYS A 922 -2.52 38.67 -4.74
N PRO A 923 -1.27 38.53 -5.17
CA PRO A 923 -0.10 38.92 -4.38
C PRO A 923 -0.12 40.41 -4.05
N GLU A 924 -0.13 40.74 -2.75
CA GLU A 924 0.03 42.12 -2.26
C GLU A 924 1.33 42.23 -1.45
N MET A 925 2.06 43.34 -1.61
CA MET A 925 3.36 43.55 -0.95
C MET A 925 3.14 43.87 0.54
N ILE A 926 3.79 43.12 1.43
CA ILE A 926 3.69 43.36 2.88
C ILE A 926 4.47 44.63 3.22
N SER A 927 3.74 45.69 3.60
CA SER A 927 4.32 46.97 4.02
C SER A 927 4.04 47.23 5.50
N SER A 928 5.06 47.65 6.22
CA SER A 928 5.00 48.03 7.64
C SER A 928 6.27 48.74 8.06
N LYS A 929 6.21 49.49 9.18
CA LYS A 929 7.37 50.18 9.81
C LYS A 929 8.68 49.37 9.80
N TYR A 930 8.60 48.05 9.96
CA TYR A 930 9.77 47.17 9.94
C TYR A 930 10.00 46.49 8.58
N MET A 931 8.94 46.07 7.87
CA MET A 931 9.08 45.39 6.57
C MET A 931 9.60 46.33 5.47
N ASP A 932 9.25 47.62 5.53
CA ASP A 932 9.68 48.61 4.54
C ASP A 932 11.20 48.84 4.58
N ILE A 933 11.78 48.85 5.79
CA ILE A 933 13.20 49.18 6.05
C ILE A 933 14.11 47.95 6.20
N LYS A 934 13.57 46.74 6.37
CA LYS A 934 14.33 45.49 6.49
C LYS A 934 14.29 44.68 5.18
N SER A 935 15.26 43.78 4.98
CA SER A 935 15.32 42.83 3.87
C SER A 935 14.93 41.42 4.35
N VAL A 936 13.85 40.86 3.83
CA VAL A 936 13.33 39.54 4.20
C VAL A 936 14.16 38.45 3.56
N GLN A 937 14.63 37.49 4.38
CA GLN A 937 15.50 36.38 3.97
C GLN A 937 14.78 35.03 4.01
N MET A 938 13.85 34.85 4.94
CA MET A 938 13.04 33.63 5.05
C MET A 938 11.65 33.98 5.59
N VAL A 939 10.64 33.19 5.21
CA VAL A 939 9.32 33.16 5.86
C VAL A 939 9.02 31.75 6.33
N ALA A 940 8.65 31.58 7.60
CA ALA A 940 8.09 30.35 8.15
C ALA A 940 6.66 30.60 8.62
N VAL A 941 5.74 29.69 8.31
CA VAL A 941 4.29 29.91 8.44
C VAL A 941 3.65 28.78 9.22
N GLY A 942 2.86 29.11 10.24
CA GLY A 942 2.09 28.12 11.00
C GLY A 942 0.63 28.04 10.56
N SER A 943 -0.23 27.59 11.47
CA SER A 943 -1.68 27.51 11.25
C SER A 943 -2.33 28.88 11.37
N GLN A 944 -1.87 29.68 12.34
CA GLN A 944 -2.47 30.97 12.69
C GLN A 944 -1.44 32.12 12.81
N HIS A 945 -0.13 31.84 12.64
CA HIS A 945 0.95 32.83 12.71
C HIS A 945 1.91 32.79 11.53
N THR A 946 2.79 33.78 11.44
CA THR A 946 3.91 33.84 10.49
C THR A 946 5.13 34.50 11.14
N LEU A 947 6.30 33.91 10.89
CA LEU A 947 7.60 34.45 11.25
C LEU A 947 8.38 34.86 9.99
N PHE A 948 9.08 35.98 10.09
CA PHE A 948 9.99 36.50 9.07
C PHE A 948 11.40 36.59 9.67
N LEU A 949 12.40 36.06 8.97
CA LEU A 949 13.80 36.33 9.29
C LEU A 949 14.27 37.47 8.39
N VAL A 950 14.75 38.55 9.00
CA VAL A 950 15.08 39.79 8.29
C VAL A 950 16.46 40.35 8.66
N PHE A 951 17.12 40.95 7.68
CA PHE A 951 18.33 41.76 7.86
C PHE A 951 18.01 43.25 7.72
N ASP A 952 18.89 44.12 8.21
CA ASP A 952 18.88 45.54 7.84
C ASP A 952 19.30 45.72 6.37
N LYS A 953 18.78 46.77 5.72
CA LYS A 953 19.08 47.15 4.32
C LYS A 953 20.29 48.07 4.22
#